data_AF-A0A1A3NK95-F1
#
_entry.id   AF-A0A1A3NK95-F1
#
_cell.length_a   1.000
_cell.length_b   1.000
_cell.length_c   1.000
_cell.angle_alpha   90.00
_cell.angle_beta   90.00
_cell.angle_gamma   90.00
#
_symmetry.space_group_name_H-M   'P 1'
#
loop_
_entity.id
_entity.type
_entity.pdbx_description
1 polymer ?
#
loop_
_entity_poly.entity_id
_entity_poly.type
_entity_poly.pdbx_seq_one_letter_code
_entity_poly.pdbx_strand_id
1 'polypeptide(L)'
;MGSAQVQQVKLTNADKVLYPATGTTKREIFDYYTSIAEVMVPHIAGRAATRKRWPNGVEEPAFFEKQLASSAPDWLPRASITHRSGTTTYPIIDSVDGLAWIAQQAALEVHVPQWRFVAEWTRSGETLKPGPATRLVFDLDPGEGVSMAQLARVARAVRDMMADIGLTTYPLTSGSKGLHLYAPLDEPVSSRGATVLAKRVAQQLEKAMPKLVTSVMAKNVRAGKIFLDWSQNNGAKTTIAPYSLRGREHPTVAAPRTWEELDDRGLRQLRFDEVLARVARDGDLIAPLDPGVLLPDRLSKYRNMRDASKTPEPVPRSKPTTGQNNTFVIQEHHARRLHYDFRLERDGVLVSWAVPKNLPETTSVNHLAVHTEDHPLEYASFEGNIPKGEYGGGKVIIWDSGTYEAEKFRDEPEKGEVIVNLHGSRISGRYALIQTKGDQWLAHRMKDQNVFDFDALTPMFATHGSVARLKKGQWAFEGKWDGYRLLVDADHGTLRLRSRSGRDMTKEYPQLQSLAADLADHQVILDGEVVALTSAGVPSFNEMQNRVRATRIEFWAFDLLYLDGRSLLRAKYSDRRKLLETLGSASELIVPDLLPGDGPDALEYSRTQGWEGVVAKKRDSSYQPGRRSASWIKDKNWNTQEVVIGGWRVGEGGRSSGIGALLLGIPGPDGLEFVGRVGTGFTDRELANLKKTLAPLHTDESPFHPALPRREARGVTFVEPVLVGEVRYSEWTPDNRLRQSSWRGLRPDKKPSGVVRE
;
A
#
# COMPACT_ATOMS: atom_id res chain seq x y z
N MET A 1 -1.44 -5.88 -5.01
CA MET A 1 -1.69 -5.49 -6.42
C MET A 1 -2.95 -6.21 -6.90
N GLY A 2 -4.11 -5.56 -6.82
CA GLY A 2 -5.33 -6.04 -7.49
C GLY A 2 -5.34 -5.44 -8.89
N SER A 3 -5.27 -6.28 -9.91
CA SER A 3 -5.35 -5.85 -11.31
C SER A 3 -6.70 -5.17 -11.54
N ALA A 4 -6.69 -3.87 -11.88
CA ALA A 4 -7.82 -3.24 -12.54
C ALA A 4 -8.19 -4.10 -13.76
N GLN A 5 -9.44 -4.56 -13.86
CA GLN A 5 -9.89 -5.23 -15.07
C GLN A 5 -9.70 -4.27 -16.23
N VAL A 6 -8.71 -4.55 -17.09
CA VAL A 6 -8.56 -3.89 -18.38
C VAL A 6 -9.82 -4.22 -19.18
N GLN A 7 -10.71 -3.24 -19.35
CA GLN A 7 -11.92 -3.42 -20.15
C GLN A 7 -11.50 -3.51 -21.62
N GLN A 8 -11.69 -4.67 -22.26
CA GLN A 8 -11.19 -4.89 -23.63
C GLN A 8 -12.30 -4.72 -24.68
N VAL A 9 -12.17 -3.71 -25.55
CA VAL A 9 -12.97 -3.59 -26.78
C VAL A 9 -12.45 -4.55 -27.84
N LYS A 10 -13.29 -5.49 -28.30
CA LYS A 10 -12.91 -6.45 -29.34
C LYS A 10 -12.98 -5.82 -30.74
N LEU A 11 -11.85 -5.70 -31.42
CA LEU A 11 -11.76 -5.36 -32.83
C LEU A 11 -12.13 -6.55 -33.72
N THR A 12 -13.04 -6.36 -34.68
CA THR A 12 -13.41 -7.37 -35.70
C THR A 12 -13.20 -6.81 -37.11
N ASN A 13 -12.94 -7.70 -38.07
CA ASN A 13 -12.65 -7.33 -39.47
C ASN A 13 -11.51 -6.31 -39.57
N ALA A 14 -10.43 -6.54 -38.81
CA ALA A 14 -9.33 -5.61 -38.66
C ALA A 14 -8.68 -5.24 -40.00
N ASP A 15 -8.53 -6.22 -40.89
CA ASP A 15 -7.86 -6.06 -42.19
C ASP A 15 -8.80 -5.48 -43.27
N LYS A 16 -10.05 -5.14 -42.92
CA LYS A 16 -11.00 -4.53 -43.85
C LYS A 16 -10.50 -3.14 -44.26
N VAL A 17 -10.29 -2.93 -45.55
CA VAL A 17 -9.91 -1.62 -46.10
C VAL A 17 -11.11 -0.67 -46.03
N LEU A 18 -10.93 0.48 -45.38
CA LEU A 18 -11.94 1.53 -45.28
C LEU A 18 -11.63 2.74 -46.17
N TYR A 19 -10.35 2.97 -46.52
CA TYR A 19 -9.92 3.97 -47.51
C TYR A 19 -9.18 3.27 -48.65
N PRO A 20 -9.86 2.92 -49.76
CA PRO A 20 -9.26 2.20 -50.87
C PRO A 20 -8.05 2.92 -51.49
N ALA A 21 -8.13 4.24 -51.68
CA ALA A 21 -7.07 5.05 -52.30
C ALA A 21 -5.72 5.00 -51.56
N THR A 22 -5.73 4.68 -50.27
CA THR A 22 -4.52 4.59 -49.43
C THR A 22 -4.28 3.20 -48.87
N GLY A 23 -5.16 2.24 -49.15
CA GLY A 23 -5.14 0.90 -48.55
C GLY A 23 -5.41 0.90 -47.04
N THR A 24 -5.88 2.00 -46.45
CA THR A 24 -5.98 2.13 -44.99
C THR A 24 -7.08 1.23 -44.43
N THR A 25 -6.69 0.36 -43.52
CA THR A 25 -7.49 -0.69 -42.90
C THR A 25 -8.22 -0.20 -41.66
N LYS A 26 -9.25 -0.95 -41.25
CA LYS A 26 -9.98 -0.71 -40.00
C LYS A 26 -9.07 -0.80 -38.77
N ARG A 27 -8.04 -1.65 -38.80
CA ARG A 27 -7.00 -1.72 -37.77
C ARG A 27 -6.28 -0.39 -37.60
N GLU A 28 -5.82 0.22 -38.67
CA GLU A 28 -5.14 1.51 -38.61
C GLU A 28 -6.06 2.63 -38.11
N ILE A 29 -7.36 2.58 -38.46
CA ILE A 29 -8.35 3.51 -37.90
C ILE A 29 -8.53 3.31 -36.39
N PHE A 30 -8.54 2.05 -35.94
CA PHE A 30 -8.57 1.70 -34.52
C PHE A 30 -7.34 2.22 -33.80
N ASP A 31 -6.15 1.94 -34.33
CA ASP A 31 -4.87 2.37 -33.77
C ASP A 31 -4.75 3.90 -33.73
N TYR A 32 -5.25 4.61 -34.75
CA TYR A 32 -5.33 6.07 -34.72
C TYR A 32 -6.19 6.57 -33.56
N TYR A 33 -7.43 6.07 -33.45
CA TYR A 33 -8.38 6.57 -32.45
C TYR A 33 -7.95 6.24 -31.02
N THR A 34 -7.26 5.12 -30.78
CA THR A 34 -6.70 4.80 -29.47
C THR A 34 -5.44 5.63 -29.17
N SER A 35 -4.59 5.89 -30.16
CA SER A 35 -3.36 6.66 -29.99
C SER A 35 -3.61 8.16 -29.82
N ILE A 36 -4.63 8.71 -30.50
CA ILE A 36 -4.98 10.14 -30.42
C ILE A 36 -5.84 10.47 -29.19
N ALA A 37 -6.25 9.46 -28.43
CA ALA A 37 -7.28 9.60 -27.40
C ALA A 37 -6.91 10.63 -26.32
N GLU A 38 -5.63 10.69 -25.93
CA GLU A 38 -5.15 11.64 -24.91
C GLU A 38 -5.51 13.09 -25.25
N VAL A 39 -5.38 13.47 -26.52
CA VAL A 39 -5.66 14.84 -26.98
C VAL A 39 -7.08 14.99 -27.55
N MET A 40 -7.70 13.92 -28.06
CA MET A 40 -9.05 14.00 -28.62
C MET A 40 -10.15 14.00 -27.54
N VAL A 41 -10.01 13.15 -26.51
CA VAL A 41 -11.04 12.96 -25.46
C VAL A 41 -11.42 14.27 -24.78
N PRO A 42 -10.50 15.17 -24.37
CA PRO A 42 -10.85 16.45 -23.74
C PRO A 42 -11.84 17.31 -24.55
N HIS A 43 -11.79 17.22 -25.89
CA HIS A 43 -12.63 18.03 -26.79
C HIS A 43 -14.00 17.43 -27.11
N ILE A 44 -14.20 16.14 -26.83
CA ILE A 44 -15.45 15.41 -27.09
C ILE A 44 -16.16 14.97 -25.81
N ALA A 45 -15.44 14.90 -24.69
CA ALA A 45 -15.95 14.35 -23.46
C ALA A 45 -17.12 15.18 -22.89
N GLY A 46 -18.10 14.47 -22.32
CA GLY A 46 -19.36 15.02 -21.83
C GLY A 46 -20.30 15.54 -22.92
N ARG A 47 -19.99 15.36 -24.21
CA ARG A 47 -20.82 15.84 -25.33
C ARG A 47 -21.60 14.69 -25.98
N ALA A 48 -22.77 15.00 -26.54
CA ALA A 48 -23.57 14.04 -27.30
C ALA A 48 -22.86 13.66 -28.61
N ALA A 49 -22.26 12.47 -28.68
CA ALA A 49 -21.50 12.03 -29.85
C ALA A 49 -22.42 11.49 -30.94
N THR A 50 -22.47 12.19 -32.07
CA THR A 50 -23.08 11.71 -33.31
C THR A 50 -22.02 11.05 -34.17
N ARG A 51 -22.28 9.83 -34.62
CA ARG A 51 -21.33 9.00 -35.37
C ARG A 51 -21.72 9.00 -36.84
N LYS A 52 -20.78 9.22 -37.75
CA LYS A 52 -20.99 8.92 -39.17
C LYS A 52 -20.15 7.72 -39.56
N ARG A 53 -20.82 6.70 -40.08
CA ARG A 53 -20.27 5.36 -40.22
C ARG A 53 -20.13 4.99 -41.69
N TRP A 54 -19.01 4.32 -42.00
CA TRP A 54 -18.72 3.70 -43.28
C TRP A 54 -18.32 2.25 -43.07
N PRO A 55 -19.27 1.35 -42.73
CA PRO A 55 -18.94 -0.05 -42.44
C PRO A 55 -18.24 -0.77 -43.59
N ASN A 56 -18.42 -0.29 -44.83
CA ASN A 56 -17.89 -0.88 -46.06
C ASN A 56 -16.85 0.00 -46.77
N GLY A 57 -16.35 1.05 -46.11
CA GLY A 57 -15.37 1.97 -46.68
C GLY A 57 -15.98 3.22 -47.31
N VAL A 58 -15.12 4.20 -47.62
CA VAL A 58 -15.51 5.58 -47.96
C VAL A 58 -16.17 5.75 -49.34
N GLU A 59 -16.01 4.77 -50.23
CA GLU A 59 -16.66 4.74 -51.55
C GLU A 59 -18.12 4.27 -51.48
N GLU A 60 -18.52 3.65 -50.37
CA GLU A 60 -19.85 3.13 -50.13
C GLU A 60 -20.72 4.12 -49.32
N PRO A 61 -22.06 3.98 -49.35
CA PRO A 61 -22.97 4.86 -48.62
C PRO A 61 -22.67 4.93 -47.11
N ALA A 62 -22.54 6.15 -46.61
CA ALA A 62 -22.43 6.45 -45.19
C ALA A 62 -23.81 6.61 -44.54
N PHE A 63 -23.90 6.44 -43.23
CA PHE A 63 -25.07 6.89 -42.46
C PHE A 63 -24.68 7.63 -41.19
N PHE A 64 -25.52 8.59 -40.82
CA PHE A 64 -25.43 9.33 -39.57
C PHE A 64 -26.25 8.63 -38.50
N GLU A 65 -25.62 8.33 -37.37
CA GLU A 65 -26.22 7.60 -36.27
C GLU A 65 -26.15 8.42 -34.98
N LYS A 66 -27.29 9.02 -34.64
CA LYS A 66 -27.49 9.73 -33.37
C LYS A 66 -27.89 8.75 -32.27
N GLN A 67 -28.91 7.95 -32.55
CA GLN A 67 -29.45 6.97 -31.62
C GLN A 67 -28.44 5.86 -31.34
N LEU A 68 -28.18 5.61 -30.07
CA LEU A 68 -27.39 4.48 -29.61
C LEU A 68 -28.17 3.18 -29.83
N ALA A 69 -27.53 2.20 -30.47
CA ALA A 69 -28.10 0.87 -30.67
C ALA A 69 -28.33 0.16 -29.33
N SER A 70 -29.36 -0.67 -29.23
CA SER A 70 -29.65 -1.48 -28.03
C SER A 70 -28.54 -2.48 -27.69
N SER A 71 -27.72 -2.86 -28.68
CA SER A 71 -26.55 -3.73 -28.52
C SER A 71 -25.29 -2.99 -28.08
N ALA A 72 -25.36 -1.67 -27.81
CA ALA A 72 -24.20 -0.93 -27.33
C ALA A 72 -23.80 -1.41 -25.92
N PRO A 73 -22.50 -1.53 -25.62
CA PRO A 73 -22.04 -2.05 -24.34
C PRO A 73 -22.53 -1.23 -23.15
N ASP A 74 -22.92 -1.90 -22.06
CA ASP A 74 -23.47 -1.26 -20.85
C ASP A 74 -22.49 -0.32 -20.15
N TRP A 75 -21.19 -0.58 -20.29
CA TRP A 75 -20.13 0.29 -19.76
C TRP A 75 -20.04 1.64 -20.48
N LEU A 76 -20.59 1.77 -21.69
CA LEU A 76 -20.50 3.01 -22.47
C LEU A 76 -21.47 4.08 -21.89
N PRO A 77 -20.94 5.22 -21.39
CA PRO A 77 -21.78 6.28 -20.86
C PRO A 77 -22.74 6.80 -21.92
N ARG A 78 -23.96 7.16 -21.49
CA ARG A 78 -25.05 7.54 -22.38
C ARG A 78 -25.98 8.55 -21.74
N ALA A 79 -26.56 9.42 -22.56
CA ALA A 79 -27.57 10.38 -22.12
C ALA A 79 -28.67 10.52 -23.17
N SER A 80 -29.87 10.82 -22.71
CA SER A 80 -31.07 10.92 -23.55
C SER A 80 -31.53 12.36 -23.67
N ILE A 81 -31.88 12.77 -24.90
CA ILE A 81 -32.50 14.06 -25.18
C ILE A 81 -33.91 13.80 -25.70
N THR A 82 -34.91 14.31 -24.98
CA THR A 82 -36.31 14.24 -25.39
C THR A 82 -36.65 15.40 -26.30
N HIS A 83 -37.03 15.09 -27.54
CA HIS A 83 -37.56 16.04 -28.51
C HIS A 83 -39.07 15.82 -28.70
N ARG A 84 -39.76 16.76 -29.35
CA ARG A 84 -41.20 16.60 -29.68
C ARG A 84 -41.49 15.34 -30.50
N SER A 85 -40.52 14.89 -31.31
CA SER A 85 -40.63 13.72 -32.18
C SER A 85 -40.21 12.40 -31.52
N GLY A 86 -39.78 12.42 -30.25
CA GLY A 86 -39.30 11.23 -29.52
C GLY A 86 -38.00 11.48 -28.76
N THR A 87 -37.55 10.46 -28.04
CA THR A 87 -36.31 10.49 -27.24
C THR A 87 -35.16 9.90 -28.04
N THR A 88 -34.02 10.58 -28.07
CA THR A 88 -32.79 10.07 -28.67
C THR A 88 -31.73 9.88 -27.60
N THR A 89 -31.19 8.66 -27.49
CA THR A 89 -30.08 8.33 -26.58
C THR A 89 -28.78 8.41 -27.34
N TYR A 90 -27.84 9.21 -26.85
CA TYR A 90 -26.52 9.41 -27.44
C TYR A 90 -25.45 8.71 -26.60
N PRO A 91 -24.41 8.13 -27.22
CA PRO A 91 -23.20 7.79 -26.48
C PRO A 91 -22.45 9.05 -26.05
N ILE A 92 -21.80 8.97 -24.91
CA ILE A 92 -20.84 9.95 -24.42
C ILE A 92 -19.46 9.28 -24.44
N ILE A 93 -18.50 9.88 -25.14
CA ILE A 93 -17.18 9.30 -25.40
C ILE A 93 -16.15 10.01 -24.52
N ASP A 94 -15.92 9.44 -23.34
CA ASP A 94 -15.05 10.01 -22.30
C ASP A 94 -13.80 9.15 -22.05
N SER A 95 -13.48 8.21 -22.93
CA SER A 95 -12.34 7.30 -22.70
C SER A 95 -11.73 6.79 -24.00
N VAL A 96 -10.50 6.26 -23.86
CA VAL A 96 -9.80 5.52 -24.93
C VAL A 96 -10.67 4.35 -25.40
N ASP A 97 -11.31 3.62 -24.48
CA ASP A 97 -12.20 2.50 -24.82
C ASP A 97 -13.44 2.97 -25.59
N GLY A 98 -13.98 4.15 -25.26
CA GLY A 98 -15.05 4.78 -26.04
C GLY A 98 -14.62 5.05 -27.48
N LEU A 99 -13.41 5.58 -27.69
CA LEU A 99 -12.85 5.81 -29.03
C LEU A 99 -12.50 4.50 -29.77
N ALA A 100 -12.01 3.49 -29.06
CA ALA A 100 -11.83 2.14 -29.59
C ALA A 100 -13.17 1.57 -30.09
N TRP A 101 -14.26 1.78 -29.35
CA TRP A 101 -15.60 1.38 -29.78
C TRP A 101 -16.08 2.15 -31.01
N ILE A 102 -15.83 3.46 -31.10
CA ILE A 102 -16.10 4.28 -32.30
C ILE A 102 -15.41 3.66 -33.53
N ALA A 103 -14.12 3.36 -33.43
CA ALA A 103 -13.35 2.75 -34.52
C ALA A 103 -13.85 1.35 -34.87
N GLN A 104 -14.17 0.53 -33.87
CA GLN A 104 -14.74 -0.80 -34.05
C GLN A 104 -16.10 -0.76 -34.79
N GLN A 105 -16.88 0.30 -34.65
CA GLN A 105 -18.12 0.50 -35.39
C GLN A 105 -17.91 1.02 -36.83
N ALA A 106 -16.66 1.24 -37.25
CA ALA A 106 -16.30 1.94 -38.48
C ALA A 106 -16.94 3.34 -38.56
N ALA A 107 -17.07 4.00 -37.40
CA ALA A 107 -17.44 5.40 -37.31
C ALA A 107 -16.18 6.24 -37.61
N LEU A 108 -16.07 6.70 -38.86
CA LEU A 108 -14.92 7.51 -39.27
C LEU A 108 -15.05 8.94 -38.76
N GLU A 109 -16.25 9.50 -38.69
CA GLU A 109 -16.44 10.86 -38.19
C GLU A 109 -17.20 10.88 -36.86
N VAL A 110 -16.67 11.63 -35.90
CA VAL A 110 -17.28 11.94 -34.61
C VAL A 110 -17.68 13.41 -34.61
N HIS A 111 -18.98 13.66 -34.46
CA HIS A 111 -19.55 14.99 -34.44
C HIS A 111 -20.14 15.29 -33.06
N VAL A 112 -19.83 16.45 -32.49
CA VAL A 112 -20.28 16.86 -31.16
C VAL A 112 -20.91 18.26 -31.18
N PRO A 113 -21.87 18.55 -30.29
CA PRO A 113 -22.36 19.91 -30.08
C PRO A 113 -21.34 20.79 -29.36
N GLN A 114 -21.59 22.10 -29.34
CA GLN A 114 -20.72 23.07 -28.63
C GLN A 114 -21.03 23.18 -27.13
N TRP A 115 -22.06 22.48 -26.64
CA TRP A 115 -22.40 22.32 -25.22
C TRP A 115 -22.00 20.92 -24.70
N ARG A 116 -21.95 20.76 -23.37
CA ARG A 116 -21.80 19.47 -22.67
C ARG A 116 -23.06 19.13 -21.89
N PHE A 117 -23.30 17.85 -21.64
CA PHE A 117 -24.34 17.44 -20.70
C PHE A 117 -24.01 17.99 -19.31
N VAL A 118 -25.04 18.43 -18.60
CA VAL A 118 -24.95 18.85 -17.20
C VAL A 118 -25.89 17.99 -16.38
N ALA A 119 -25.45 17.62 -15.19
CA ALA A 119 -26.25 16.89 -14.23
C ALA A 119 -27.33 17.78 -13.63
N GLU A 120 -28.56 17.29 -13.61
CA GLU A 120 -29.66 17.84 -12.85
C GLU A 120 -30.18 16.78 -11.89
N TRP A 121 -30.12 17.09 -10.60
CA TRP A 121 -30.64 16.21 -9.55
C TRP A 121 -32.15 16.40 -9.41
N THR A 122 -32.89 15.33 -9.66
CA THR A 122 -34.33 15.25 -9.46
C THR A 122 -34.64 14.35 -8.27
N ARG A 123 -35.91 14.33 -7.81
CA ARG A 123 -36.36 13.38 -6.76
C ARG A 123 -36.15 11.91 -7.13
N SER A 124 -36.04 11.60 -8.43
CA SER A 124 -35.80 10.26 -8.98
C SER A 124 -34.32 9.94 -9.24
N GLY A 125 -33.40 10.84 -8.85
CA GLY A 125 -31.96 10.69 -9.08
C GLY A 125 -31.41 11.69 -10.10
N GLU A 126 -30.16 11.45 -10.50
CA GLU A 126 -29.44 12.26 -11.47
C GLU A 126 -30.01 12.08 -12.88
N THR A 127 -30.22 13.18 -13.59
CA THR A 127 -30.60 13.20 -15.00
C THR A 127 -29.66 14.13 -15.76
N LEU A 128 -29.13 13.66 -16.88
CA LEU A 128 -28.28 14.49 -17.74
C LEU A 128 -29.12 15.27 -18.74
N LYS A 129 -28.92 16.58 -18.82
CA LYS A 129 -29.57 17.44 -19.80
C LYS A 129 -28.56 18.28 -20.60
N PRO A 130 -28.91 18.75 -21.81
CA PRO A 130 -28.07 19.68 -22.54
C PRO A 130 -27.77 20.94 -21.72
N GLY A 131 -26.50 21.26 -21.53
CA GLY A 131 -26.03 22.45 -20.83
C GLY A 131 -25.87 23.68 -21.73
N PRO A 132 -25.28 24.76 -21.20
CA PRO A 132 -24.83 25.90 -22.00
C PRO A 132 -23.67 25.52 -22.94
N ALA A 133 -23.49 26.30 -24.00
CA ALA A 133 -22.35 26.22 -24.90
C ALA A 133 -21.07 26.65 -24.16
N THR A 134 -20.05 25.80 -24.21
CA THR A 134 -18.75 26.04 -23.55
C THR A 134 -17.69 26.54 -24.53
N ARG A 135 -18.01 26.54 -25.83
CA ARG A 135 -17.15 27.05 -26.90
C ARG A 135 -18.00 27.56 -28.06
N LEU A 136 -17.39 28.38 -28.91
CA LEU A 136 -17.92 28.76 -30.21
C LEU A 136 -17.17 28.02 -31.32
N VAL A 137 -17.82 27.84 -32.46
CA VAL A 137 -17.20 27.37 -33.68
C VAL A 137 -17.58 28.27 -34.86
N PHE A 138 -16.59 28.61 -35.68
CA PHE A 138 -16.76 29.30 -36.95
C PHE A 138 -16.30 28.36 -38.05
N ASP A 139 -17.25 27.84 -38.82
CA ASP A 139 -16.99 26.92 -39.92
C ASP A 139 -16.89 27.70 -41.23
N LEU A 140 -15.69 27.71 -41.81
CA LEU A 140 -15.36 28.44 -43.03
C LEU A 140 -15.44 27.47 -44.21
N ASP A 141 -16.60 27.44 -44.85
CA ASP A 141 -16.91 26.60 -45.99
C ASP A 141 -16.54 27.31 -47.32
N PRO A 142 -15.54 26.82 -48.07
CA PRO A 142 -15.21 27.42 -49.36
C PRO A 142 -16.29 27.12 -50.41
N GLY A 143 -16.77 28.16 -51.06
CA GLY A 143 -17.47 28.04 -52.34
C GLY A 143 -16.53 27.63 -53.46
N GLU A 144 -17.10 27.38 -54.64
CA GLU A 144 -16.32 27.04 -55.84
C GLU A 144 -15.30 28.14 -56.16
N GLY A 145 -14.07 27.75 -56.49
CA GLY A 145 -12.98 28.66 -56.85
C GLY A 145 -12.25 29.32 -55.67
N VAL A 146 -12.63 29.05 -54.43
CA VAL A 146 -11.94 29.58 -53.24
C VAL A 146 -10.71 28.75 -52.88
N SER A 147 -9.58 29.43 -52.69
CA SER A 147 -8.30 28.86 -52.27
C SER A 147 -8.11 28.79 -50.76
N MET A 148 -7.18 27.95 -50.29
CA MET A 148 -6.76 27.89 -48.88
C MET A 148 -6.20 29.23 -48.37
N ALA A 149 -5.48 29.98 -49.20
CA ALA A 149 -4.97 31.29 -48.82
C ALA A 149 -6.10 32.30 -48.55
N GLN A 150 -7.21 32.24 -49.31
CA GLN A 150 -8.38 33.05 -49.04
C GLN A 150 -9.08 32.62 -47.75
N LEU A 151 -9.17 31.31 -47.47
CA LEU A 151 -9.70 30.79 -46.20
C LEU A 151 -8.86 31.28 -45.02
N ALA A 152 -7.53 31.19 -45.09
CA ALA A 152 -6.62 31.67 -44.04
C ALA A 152 -6.75 33.19 -43.82
N ARG A 153 -6.93 33.96 -44.89
CA ARG A 153 -7.19 35.41 -44.79
C ARG A 153 -8.48 35.71 -44.02
N VAL A 154 -9.57 35.00 -44.33
CA VAL A 154 -10.85 35.16 -43.61
C VAL A 154 -10.72 34.65 -42.17
N ALA A 155 -9.98 33.57 -41.96
CA ALA A 155 -9.74 33.02 -40.63
C ALA A 155 -9.03 34.02 -39.70
N ARG A 156 -8.02 34.74 -40.20
CA ARG A 156 -7.35 35.81 -39.44
C ARG A 156 -8.31 36.96 -39.12
N ALA A 157 -9.16 37.35 -40.07
CA ALA A 157 -10.15 38.38 -39.80
C ALA A 157 -11.13 37.97 -38.70
N VAL A 158 -11.54 36.69 -38.65
CA VAL A 158 -12.33 36.16 -37.52
C VAL A 158 -11.52 36.22 -36.23
N ARG A 159 -10.25 35.75 -36.22
CA ARG A 159 -9.37 35.83 -35.04
C ARG A 159 -9.30 37.24 -34.48
N ASP A 160 -9.03 38.22 -35.32
CA ASP A 160 -8.83 39.61 -34.90
C ASP A 160 -10.13 40.16 -34.29
N MET A 161 -11.30 39.89 -34.90
CA MET A 161 -12.60 40.27 -34.33
C MET A 161 -12.92 39.58 -33.00
N MET A 162 -12.50 38.34 -32.82
CA MET A 162 -12.68 37.61 -31.56
C MET A 162 -11.72 38.10 -30.48
N ALA A 163 -10.48 38.44 -30.84
CA ALA A 163 -9.50 39.03 -29.94
C ALA A 163 -9.95 40.39 -29.41
N ASP A 164 -10.60 41.22 -30.24
CA ASP A 164 -11.17 42.52 -29.83
C ASP A 164 -12.23 42.39 -28.72
N ILE A 165 -12.88 41.23 -28.60
CA ILE A 165 -13.86 40.92 -27.54
C ILE A 165 -13.27 40.00 -26.44
N GLY A 166 -11.94 39.86 -26.39
CA GLY A 166 -11.23 39.11 -25.35
C GLY A 166 -11.25 37.58 -25.52
N LEU A 167 -11.66 37.07 -26.69
CA LEU A 167 -11.74 35.63 -26.94
C LEU A 167 -10.59 35.14 -27.83
N THR A 168 -9.85 34.16 -27.32
CA THR A 168 -8.78 33.50 -28.09
C THR A 168 -9.38 32.50 -29.08
N THR A 169 -8.86 32.45 -30.31
CA THR A 169 -9.31 31.50 -31.33
C THR A 169 -8.23 30.52 -31.74
N TYR A 170 -8.62 29.27 -31.95
CA TYR A 170 -7.79 28.14 -32.31
C TYR A 170 -8.16 27.59 -33.70
N PRO A 171 -7.25 27.59 -34.69
CA PRO A 171 -7.56 27.16 -36.03
C PRO A 171 -7.34 25.66 -36.25
N LEU A 172 -8.25 25.05 -37.00
CA LEU A 172 -8.16 23.69 -37.48
C LEU A 172 -8.36 23.67 -38.98
N THR A 173 -7.59 22.83 -39.68
CA THR A 173 -8.05 22.35 -40.99
C THR A 173 -9.23 21.40 -40.79
N SER A 174 -10.29 21.52 -41.58
CA SER A 174 -11.51 20.72 -41.35
C SER A 174 -11.35 19.21 -41.62
N GLY A 175 -10.24 18.79 -42.19
CA GLY A 175 -10.02 17.49 -42.83
C GLY A 175 -10.79 17.33 -44.15
N SER A 176 -11.45 18.37 -44.65
CA SER A 176 -12.20 18.33 -45.90
C SER A 176 -11.78 19.46 -46.84
N LYS A 177 -12.61 20.50 -47.02
CA LYS A 177 -12.28 21.62 -47.91
C LYS A 177 -12.00 22.92 -47.14
N GLY A 178 -12.66 23.11 -46.00
CA GLY A 178 -12.62 24.35 -45.22
C GLY A 178 -11.69 24.33 -44.01
N LEU A 179 -11.89 25.33 -43.16
CA LEU A 179 -11.25 25.52 -41.86
C LEU A 179 -12.32 25.65 -40.77
N HIS A 180 -12.00 25.22 -39.54
CA HIS A 180 -12.78 25.59 -38.36
C HIS A 180 -11.96 26.49 -37.46
N LEU A 181 -12.60 27.48 -36.85
CA LEU A 181 -12.02 28.24 -35.75
C LEU A 181 -12.86 28.00 -34.51
N TYR A 182 -12.22 27.58 -33.42
CA TYR A 182 -12.88 27.41 -32.15
C TYR A 182 -12.44 28.49 -31.16
N ALA A 183 -13.36 28.94 -30.31
CA ALA A 183 -13.05 29.84 -29.21
C ALA A 183 -13.66 29.30 -27.91
N PRO A 184 -12.88 29.10 -26.83
CA PRO A 184 -13.43 28.74 -25.53
C PRO A 184 -14.32 29.87 -25.00
N LEU A 185 -15.26 29.50 -24.14
CA LEU A 185 -16.07 30.45 -23.38
C LEU A 185 -15.82 30.20 -21.89
N ASP A 186 -15.05 31.09 -21.25
CA ASP A 186 -14.76 31.00 -19.81
C ASP A 186 -16.05 31.02 -18.98
N GLU A 187 -17.02 31.84 -19.41
CA GLU A 187 -18.39 31.82 -18.92
C GLU A 187 -19.31 31.20 -19.98
N PRO A 188 -19.78 29.95 -19.77
CA PRO A 188 -20.66 29.28 -20.72
C PRO A 188 -21.94 30.08 -20.96
N VAL A 189 -22.33 30.19 -22.24
CA VAL A 189 -23.53 30.94 -22.66
C VAL A 189 -24.61 30.00 -23.16
N SER A 190 -25.87 30.42 -23.16
CA SER A 190 -26.93 29.62 -23.81
C SER A 190 -26.60 29.35 -25.30
N SER A 191 -26.96 28.19 -25.82
CA SER A 191 -26.76 27.86 -27.26
C SER A 191 -27.38 28.91 -28.20
N ARG A 192 -28.48 29.55 -27.78
CA ARG A 192 -29.09 30.68 -28.49
C ARG A 192 -28.17 31.91 -28.49
N GLY A 193 -27.59 32.26 -27.33
CA GLY A 193 -26.61 33.33 -27.21
C GLY A 193 -25.39 33.12 -28.10
N ALA A 194 -24.82 31.91 -28.06
CA ALA A 194 -23.70 31.51 -28.92
C ALA A 194 -24.03 31.69 -30.42
N THR A 195 -25.21 31.23 -30.85
CA THR A 195 -25.67 31.39 -32.24
C THR A 195 -25.82 32.87 -32.63
N VAL A 196 -26.36 33.72 -31.74
CA VAL A 196 -26.52 35.15 -32.00
C VAL A 196 -25.16 35.83 -32.17
N LEU A 197 -24.21 35.54 -31.28
CA LEU A 197 -22.86 36.09 -31.36
C LEU A 197 -22.16 35.67 -32.65
N ALA A 198 -22.14 34.37 -32.96
CA ALA A 198 -21.52 33.86 -34.18
C ALA A 198 -22.14 34.45 -35.45
N LYS A 199 -23.47 34.62 -35.47
CA LYS A 199 -24.18 35.25 -36.59
C LYS A 199 -23.79 36.71 -36.78
N ARG A 200 -23.67 37.48 -35.69
CA ARG A 200 -23.25 38.89 -35.76
C ARG A 200 -21.84 39.03 -36.31
N VAL A 201 -20.90 38.20 -35.85
CA VAL A 201 -19.54 38.15 -36.38
C VAL A 201 -19.57 37.85 -37.88
N ALA A 202 -20.34 36.83 -38.29
CA ALA A 202 -20.44 36.49 -39.71
C ALA A 202 -21.01 37.61 -40.59
N GLN A 203 -22.04 38.31 -40.12
CA GLN A 203 -22.64 39.44 -40.84
C GLN A 203 -21.71 40.66 -40.90
N GLN A 204 -21.00 40.95 -39.81
CA GLN A 204 -20.03 42.04 -39.78
C GLN A 204 -18.84 41.75 -40.69
N LEU A 205 -18.38 40.49 -40.75
CA LEU A 205 -17.31 40.08 -41.63
C LEU A 205 -17.74 40.08 -43.10
N GLU A 206 -18.98 39.65 -43.42
CA GLU A 206 -19.56 39.80 -44.76
C GLU A 206 -19.62 41.28 -45.18
N LYS A 207 -19.94 42.20 -44.27
CA LYS A 207 -19.91 43.64 -44.57
C LYS A 207 -18.50 44.17 -44.80
N ALA A 208 -17.51 43.71 -44.03
CA ALA A 208 -16.12 44.13 -44.15
C ALA A 208 -15.41 43.52 -45.38
N MET A 209 -15.78 42.29 -45.76
CA MET A 209 -15.16 41.52 -46.83
C MET A 209 -16.19 40.95 -47.82
N PRO A 210 -17.06 41.78 -48.45
CA PRO A 210 -18.25 41.31 -49.19
C PRO A 210 -17.94 40.51 -50.45
N LYS A 211 -16.71 40.65 -50.98
CA LYS A 211 -16.22 39.86 -52.13
C LYS A 211 -15.71 38.47 -51.73
N LEU A 212 -15.41 38.24 -50.45
CA LEU A 212 -14.79 37.01 -49.96
C LEU A 212 -15.65 36.23 -48.98
N VAL A 213 -16.60 36.87 -48.29
CA VAL A 213 -17.40 36.24 -47.23
C VAL A 213 -18.89 36.35 -47.55
N THR A 214 -19.64 35.32 -47.20
CA THR A 214 -21.11 35.34 -47.16
C THR A 214 -21.62 34.67 -45.88
N SER A 215 -22.62 35.26 -45.22
CA SER A 215 -23.33 34.66 -44.08
C SER A 215 -24.66 34.00 -44.49
N VAL A 216 -24.97 34.04 -45.79
CA VAL A 216 -26.22 33.54 -46.38
C VAL A 216 -26.10 32.06 -46.71
N MET A 217 -27.07 31.27 -46.25
CA MET A 217 -27.06 29.82 -46.43
C MET A 217 -27.26 29.36 -47.87
N ALA A 218 -27.90 30.16 -48.72
CA ALA A 218 -28.23 29.76 -50.09
C ALA A 218 -26.96 29.46 -50.91
N LYS A 219 -26.92 28.31 -51.60
CA LYS A 219 -25.72 27.88 -52.35
C LYS A 219 -25.41 28.75 -53.57
N ASN A 220 -26.44 29.33 -54.18
CA ASN A 220 -26.33 30.16 -55.38
C ASN A 220 -25.51 31.45 -55.20
N VAL A 221 -25.30 31.90 -53.95
CA VAL A 221 -24.50 33.11 -53.65
C VAL A 221 -23.08 32.80 -53.15
N ARG A 222 -22.66 31.53 -53.17
CA ARG A 222 -21.36 31.08 -52.63
C ARG A 222 -20.22 31.04 -53.64
N ALA A 223 -20.48 31.11 -54.95
CA ALA A 223 -19.42 31.05 -55.95
C ALA A 223 -18.37 32.16 -55.70
N GLY A 224 -17.09 31.78 -55.59
CA GLY A 224 -15.98 32.68 -55.27
C GLY A 224 -15.95 33.23 -53.84
N LYS A 225 -16.86 32.81 -52.95
CA LYS A 225 -16.96 33.29 -51.56
C LYS A 225 -16.86 32.16 -50.55
N ILE A 226 -16.45 32.51 -49.33
CA ILE A 226 -16.41 31.65 -48.16
C ILE A 226 -17.72 31.84 -47.40
N PHE A 227 -18.47 30.75 -47.25
CA PHE A 227 -19.63 30.73 -46.38
C PHE A 227 -19.15 30.55 -44.94
N LEU A 228 -19.43 31.53 -44.10
CA LEU A 228 -19.14 31.46 -42.67
C LEU A 228 -20.37 30.89 -41.96
N ASP A 229 -20.38 29.57 -41.72
CA ASP A 229 -21.53 28.87 -41.16
C ASP A 229 -21.67 29.10 -39.64
N TRP A 230 -22.22 30.26 -39.30
CA TRP A 230 -22.57 30.62 -37.92
C TRP A 230 -23.58 29.66 -37.27
N SER A 231 -24.33 28.89 -38.07
CA SER A 231 -25.40 28.03 -37.55
C SER A 231 -24.89 26.76 -36.89
N GLN A 232 -23.61 26.43 -37.03
CA GLN A 232 -22.94 25.33 -36.31
C GLN A 232 -23.01 25.48 -34.78
N ASN A 233 -23.24 26.70 -34.28
CA ASN A 233 -23.42 26.99 -32.85
C ASN A 233 -24.85 26.73 -32.33
N ASN A 234 -25.77 26.28 -33.20
CA ASN A 234 -27.11 25.92 -32.78
C ASN A 234 -27.06 24.64 -31.92
N GLY A 235 -27.71 24.65 -30.76
CA GLY A 235 -27.67 23.52 -29.82
C GLY A 235 -28.23 22.19 -30.37
N ALA A 236 -28.98 22.20 -31.47
CA ALA A 236 -29.46 20.99 -32.14
C ALA A 236 -28.50 20.45 -33.23
N LYS A 237 -27.42 21.18 -33.56
CA LYS A 237 -26.43 20.78 -34.56
C LYS A 237 -25.20 20.18 -33.88
N THR A 238 -24.50 19.34 -34.64
CA THR A 238 -23.21 18.78 -34.27
C THR A 238 -22.20 19.14 -35.35
N THR A 239 -20.98 19.47 -34.93
CA THR A 239 -19.86 19.79 -35.81
C THR A 239 -18.81 18.70 -35.64
N ILE A 240 -18.02 18.43 -36.67
CA ILE A 240 -16.92 17.47 -36.58
C ILE A 240 -16.00 17.85 -35.41
N ALA A 241 -15.65 16.89 -34.58
CA ALA A 241 -14.79 17.11 -33.43
C ALA A 241 -13.34 17.37 -33.87
N PRO A 242 -12.58 18.18 -33.11
CA PRO A 242 -11.12 18.19 -33.22
C PRO A 242 -10.54 16.78 -33.19
N TYR A 243 -9.52 16.53 -33.99
CA TYR A 243 -8.84 15.24 -34.15
C TYR A 243 -9.70 14.10 -34.74
N SER A 244 -10.96 14.33 -35.10
CA SER A 244 -11.76 13.30 -35.78
C SER A 244 -11.33 13.11 -37.24
N LEU A 245 -11.28 11.86 -37.69
CA LEU A 245 -11.10 11.50 -39.09
C LEU A 245 -12.26 12.00 -39.96
N ARG A 246 -12.04 12.06 -41.28
CA ARG A 246 -13.03 12.44 -42.29
C ARG A 246 -13.23 11.31 -43.28
N GLY A 247 -14.49 10.92 -43.50
CA GLY A 247 -14.83 9.92 -44.53
C GLY A 247 -14.77 10.53 -45.92
N ARG A 248 -13.54 10.73 -46.41
CA ARG A 248 -13.17 11.23 -47.73
C ARG A 248 -12.30 10.19 -48.45
N GLU A 249 -11.86 10.50 -49.66
CA GLU A 249 -10.98 9.62 -50.44
C GLU A 249 -9.70 9.23 -49.68
N HIS A 250 -9.10 10.18 -48.97
CA HIS A 250 -7.95 9.98 -48.10
C HIS A 250 -8.33 10.13 -46.62
N PRO A 251 -7.61 9.47 -45.69
CA PRO A 251 -7.91 9.47 -44.26
C PRO A 251 -7.40 10.75 -43.58
N THR A 252 -8.00 11.87 -43.96
CA THR A 252 -7.70 13.20 -43.42
C THR A 252 -8.41 13.44 -42.09
N VAL A 253 -7.90 14.39 -41.32
CA VAL A 253 -8.34 14.70 -39.95
C VAL A 253 -8.75 16.17 -39.83
N ALA A 254 -9.74 16.45 -38.98
CA ALA A 254 -9.99 17.79 -38.48
C ALA A 254 -8.83 18.23 -37.56
N ALA A 255 -7.72 18.64 -38.17
CA ALA A 255 -6.42 18.75 -37.51
C ALA A 255 -6.13 20.18 -37.04
N PRO A 256 -5.83 20.38 -35.74
CA PRO A 256 -5.27 21.63 -35.21
C PRO A 256 -4.06 22.15 -35.94
N ARG A 257 -3.96 23.47 -36.01
CA ARG A 257 -2.88 24.22 -36.66
C ARG A 257 -2.47 25.38 -35.77
N THR A 258 -1.22 25.81 -35.94
CA THR A 258 -0.75 27.11 -35.44
C THR A 258 -1.20 28.23 -36.38
N TRP A 259 -1.14 29.48 -35.89
CA TRP A 259 -1.44 30.64 -36.74
C TRP A 259 -0.35 30.88 -37.79
N GLU A 260 0.92 30.57 -37.49
CA GLU A 260 2.02 30.64 -38.46
C GLU A 260 1.81 29.67 -39.62
N GLU A 261 1.32 28.46 -39.34
CA GLU A 261 1.01 27.47 -40.38
C GLU A 261 -0.10 27.90 -41.32
N LEU A 262 -1.00 28.80 -40.88
CA LEU A 262 -2.03 29.37 -41.76
C LEU A 262 -1.46 30.35 -42.78
N ASP A 263 -0.23 30.85 -42.58
CA ASP A 263 0.46 31.73 -43.52
C ASP A 263 1.33 30.97 -44.54
N ASP A 264 1.48 29.66 -44.36
CA ASP A 264 2.21 28.81 -45.29
C ASP A 264 1.45 28.67 -46.62
N ARG A 265 2.15 28.92 -47.74
CA ARG A 265 1.62 28.70 -49.09
C ARG A 265 1.30 27.23 -49.36
N GLY A 266 1.92 26.31 -48.62
CA GLY A 266 1.70 24.87 -48.68
C GLY A 266 0.55 24.35 -47.79
N LEU A 267 -0.24 25.23 -47.15
CA LEU A 267 -1.34 24.82 -46.27
C LEU A 267 -2.30 23.85 -46.98
N ARG A 268 -2.42 22.64 -46.41
CA ARG A 268 -3.31 21.59 -46.87
C ARG A 268 -3.94 20.83 -45.70
N GLN A 269 -4.94 20.02 -46.00
CA GLN A 269 -5.48 19.05 -45.05
C GLN A 269 -4.41 18.01 -44.69
N LEU A 270 -4.47 17.50 -43.46
CA LEU A 270 -3.51 16.53 -42.95
C LEU A 270 -4.12 15.14 -42.88
N ARG A 271 -3.32 14.11 -43.19
CA ARG A 271 -3.66 12.72 -42.94
C ARG A 271 -3.42 12.35 -41.46
N PHE A 272 -4.07 11.29 -41.02
CA PHE A 272 -4.02 10.82 -39.64
C PHE A 272 -2.60 10.46 -39.16
N ASP A 273 -1.77 9.86 -40.02
CA ASP A 273 -0.38 9.53 -39.72
C ASP A 273 0.45 10.79 -39.45
N GLU A 274 0.23 11.84 -40.24
CA GLU A 274 0.90 13.12 -40.04
C GLU A 274 0.38 13.88 -38.81
N VAL A 275 -0.86 13.64 -38.39
CA VAL A 275 -1.42 14.21 -37.15
C VAL A 275 -0.81 13.52 -35.93
N LEU A 276 -0.70 12.19 -35.93
CA LEU A 276 -0.03 11.46 -34.85
C LEU A 276 1.42 11.91 -34.67
N ALA A 277 2.17 12.05 -35.77
CA ALA A 277 3.54 12.55 -35.73
C ALA A 277 3.65 13.98 -35.17
N ARG A 278 2.65 14.83 -35.45
CA ARG A 278 2.58 16.19 -34.89
C ARG A 278 2.26 16.18 -33.40
N VAL A 279 1.25 15.42 -32.98
CA VAL A 279 0.87 15.34 -31.56
C VAL A 279 2.03 14.78 -30.72
N ALA A 280 2.76 13.79 -31.22
CA ALA A 280 3.94 13.26 -30.54
C ALA A 280 5.06 14.31 -30.37
N ARG A 281 5.16 15.28 -31.29
CA ARG A 281 6.19 16.32 -31.27
C ARG A 281 5.77 17.56 -30.48
N ASP A 282 4.54 18.02 -30.67
CA ASP A 282 4.07 19.34 -30.24
C ASP A 282 3.01 19.26 -29.12
N GLY A 283 2.49 18.07 -28.82
CA GLY A 283 1.35 17.88 -27.92
C GLY A 283 0.03 18.37 -28.52
N ASP A 284 -0.90 18.77 -27.65
CA ASP A 284 -2.20 19.31 -28.05
C ASP A 284 -2.13 20.84 -28.28
N LEU A 285 -2.11 21.25 -29.55
CA LEU A 285 -2.08 22.67 -29.95
C LEU A 285 -3.32 23.46 -29.51
N ILE A 286 -4.39 22.78 -29.10
CA ILE A 286 -5.64 23.39 -28.67
C ILE A 286 -6.02 22.98 -27.25
N ALA A 287 -5.05 22.57 -26.43
CA ALA A 287 -5.28 22.20 -25.03
C ALA A 287 -6.11 23.22 -24.23
N PRO A 288 -5.97 24.56 -24.42
CA PRO A 288 -6.78 25.52 -23.67
C PRO A 288 -8.21 25.69 -24.20
N LEU A 289 -8.58 25.10 -25.35
CA LEU A 289 -9.92 25.24 -25.95
C LEU A 289 -10.99 24.59 -25.07
N ASP A 290 -10.70 23.41 -24.57
CA ASP A 290 -11.57 22.70 -23.66
C ASP A 290 -10.71 22.42 -22.42
N PRO A 291 -10.91 23.14 -21.30
CA PRO A 291 -10.24 22.75 -20.08
C PRO A 291 -10.55 21.27 -19.85
N GLY A 292 -9.49 20.51 -19.55
CA GLY A 292 -9.55 19.06 -19.43
C GLY A 292 -10.82 18.68 -18.71
N VAL A 293 -11.71 17.96 -19.40
CA VAL A 293 -12.83 17.33 -18.72
C VAL A 293 -12.17 16.48 -17.65
N LEU A 294 -12.46 16.81 -16.39
CA LEU A 294 -12.26 15.87 -15.32
C LEU A 294 -13.13 14.68 -15.70
N LEU A 295 -12.51 13.70 -16.36
CA LEU A 295 -13.08 12.38 -16.55
C LEU A 295 -13.71 11.99 -15.22
N PRO A 296 -14.94 11.42 -15.22
CA PRO A 296 -15.58 10.99 -13.99
C PRO A 296 -14.56 10.32 -13.06
N ASP A 297 -14.20 11.04 -12.01
CA ASP A 297 -13.27 10.61 -10.98
C ASP A 297 -14.04 10.56 -9.67
N ARG A 298 -13.34 10.13 -8.62
CA ARG A 298 -13.95 9.99 -7.30
C ARG A 298 -14.51 11.31 -6.75
N LEU A 299 -14.00 12.47 -7.19
CA LEU A 299 -14.46 13.81 -6.77
C LEU A 299 -15.54 14.42 -7.67
N SER A 300 -15.91 13.78 -8.79
CA SER A 300 -16.91 14.34 -9.71
C SER A 300 -18.23 14.66 -9.00
N LYS A 301 -18.70 13.78 -8.11
CA LYS A 301 -19.91 14.03 -7.29
C LYS A 301 -19.72 15.24 -6.38
N TYR A 302 -18.57 15.33 -5.70
CA TYR A 302 -18.26 16.46 -4.81
C TYR A 302 -18.24 17.80 -5.54
N ARG A 303 -17.50 17.90 -6.65
CA ARG A 303 -17.39 19.13 -7.45
C ARG A 303 -18.73 19.58 -8.00
N ASN A 304 -19.60 18.64 -8.40
CA ASN A 304 -20.94 18.97 -8.91
C ASN A 304 -21.89 19.51 -7.84
N MET A 305 -21.62 19.27 -6.57
CA MET A 305 -22.48 19.69 -5.45
C MET A 305 -22.07 21.05 -4.87
N ARG A 306 -20.94 21.62 -5.30
CA ARG A 306 -20.41 22.90 -4.80
C ARG A 306 -20.25 23.91 -5.92
N ASP A 307 -20.50 25.17 -5.58
CA ASP A 307 -20.13 26.31 -6.41
C ASP A 307 -18.92 26.99 -5.75
N ALA A 308 -17.73 26.86 -6.36
CA ALA A 308 -16.48 27.40 -5.83
C ALA A 308 -16.49 28.93 -5.65
N SER A 309 -17.45 29.65 -6.24
CA SER A 309 -17.63 31.09 -6.02
C SER A 309 -18.46 31.42 -4.77
N LYS A 310 -19.16 30.43 -4.19
CA LYS A 310 -20.11 30.60 -3.09
C LYS A 310 -19.74 29.87 -1.81
N THR A 311 -18.91 28.83 -1.89
CA THR A 311 -18.44 28.09 -0.72
C THR A 311 -16.96 28.38 -0.42
N PRO A 312 -16.55 28.51 0.85
CA PRO A 312 -15.14 28.55 1.24
C PRO A 312 -14.46 27.17 1.19
N GLU A 313 -15.21 26.11 0.90
CA GLU A 313 -14.67 24.75 0.77
C GLU A 313 -13.67 24.64 -0.41
N PRO A 314 -12.62 23.80 -0.31
CA PRO A 314 -11.71 23.56 -1.42
C PRO A 314 -12.39 22.77 -2.54
N VAL A 315 -12.45 23.34 -3.75
CA VAL A 315 -13.03 22.70 -4.94
C VAL A 315 -11.96 22.57 -6.04
N PRO A 316 -11.02 21.60 -5.92
CA PRO A 316 -9.92 21.47 -6.89
C PRO A 316 -10.44 21.07 -8.27
N ARG A 317 -9.89 21.71 -9.32
CA ARG A 317 -10.26 21.44 -10.72
C ARG A 317 -9.37 20.38 -11.39
N SER A 318 -8.33 19.91 -10.72
CA SER A 318 -7.40 18.88 -11.19
C SER A 318 -7.80 17.49 -10.66
N LYS A 319 -7.39 16.44 -11.38
CA LYS A 319 -7.57 15.05 -10.95
C LYS A 319 -6.87 14.84 -9.60
N PRO A 320 -7.47 14.10 -8.66
CA PRO A 320 -6.82 13.81 -7.40
C PRO A 320 -5.51 13.04 -7.63
N THR A 321 -4.46 13.46 -6.91
CA THR A 321 -3.19 12.74 -6.87
C THR A 321 -3.21 11.82 -5.67
N THR A 322 -2.81 10.56 -5.86
CA THR A 322 -2.76 9.59 -4.75
C THR A 322 -1.70 10.01 -3.75
N GLY A 323 -2.11 10.21 -2.49
CA GLY A 323 -1.20 10.42 -1.37
C GLY A 323 -0.69 9.10 -0.78
N GLN A 324 -0.42 9.08 0.51
CA GLN A 324 0.11 7.91 1.22
C GLN A 324 -1.00 6.92 1.64
N ASN A 325 -2.28 7.27 1.45
CA ASN A 325 -3.44 6.45 1.84
C ASN A 325 -3.45 6.10 3.33
N ASN A 326 -2.99 7.03 4.17
CA ASN A 326 -2.81 6.80 5.60
C ASN A 326 -3.32 7.96 6.46
N THR A 327 -3.92 9.02 5.92
CA THR A 327 -4.46 10.14 6.73
C THR A 327 -5.93 9.94 7.06
N PHE A 328 -6.36 10.31 8.27
CA PHE A 328 -7.77 10.43 8.59
C PHE A 328 -8.08 11.79 9.23
N VAL A 329 -9.33 12.22 9.10
CA VAL A 329 -9.86 13.39 9.82
C VAL A 329 -11.28 13.10 10.30
N ILE A 330 -11.61 13.66 11.46
CA ILE A 330 -12.98 13.75 11.97
C ILE A 330 -13.31 15.24 12.12
N GLN A 331 -14.33 15.69 11.40
CA GLN A 331 -14.81 17.07 11.48
C GLN A 331 -16.15 17.14 12.20
N GLU A 332 -16.24 17.96 13.24
CA GLU A 332 -17.49 18.32 13.89
C GLU A 332 -18.26 19.31 13.01
N HIS A 333 -19.47 18.93 12.60
CA HIS A 333 -20.25 19.68 11.63
C HIS A 333 -21.62 20.11 12.20
N HIS A 334 -21.73 21.41 12.47
CA HIS A 334 -22.94 22.10 12.92
C HIS A 334 -23.82 22.50 11.73
N ALA A 335 -24.35 21.50 11.02
CA ALA A 335 -25.33 21.70 9.97
C ALA A 335 -26.74 21.86 10.57
N ARG A 336 -27.80 21.40 9.89
CA ARG A 336 -29.16 21.36 10.48
C ARG A 336 -29.22 20.54 11.77
N ARG A 337 -28.34 19.56 11.91
CA ARG A 337 -28.10 18.75 13.11
C ARG A 337 -26.60 18.54 13.25
N LEU A 338 -26.13 18.52 14.48
CA LEU A 338 -24.75 18.15 14.80
C LEU A 338 -24.49 16.71 14.34
N HIS A 339 -23.40 16.52 13.63
CA HIS A 339 -22.84 15.22 13.29
C HIS A 339 -21.32 15.36 13.12
N TYR A 340 -20.64 14.22 12.99
CA TYR A 340 -19.20 14.16 12.81
C TYR A 340 -18.90 13.51 11.47
N ASP A 341 -18.24 14.24 10.59
CA ASP A 341 -17.79 13.71 9.30
C ASP A 341 -16.47 12.96 9.51
N PHE A 342 -16.52 11.64 9.48
CA PHE A 342 -15.34 10.78 9.54
C PHE A 342 -14.85 10.48 8.13
N ARG A 343 -13.57 10.75 7.87
CA ARG A 343 -12.99 10.70 6.53
C ARG A 343 -11.64 10.00 6.53
N LEU A 344 -11.42 9.16 5.52
CA LEU A 344 -10.20 8.37 5.33
C LEU A 344 -9.60 8.65 3.95
N GLU A 345 -8.31 8.98 3.91
CA GLU A 345 -7.57 9.15 2.67
C GLU A 345 -7.44 7.82 1.92
N ARG A 346 -8.03 7.70 0.74
CA ARG A 346 -7.91 6.54 -0.14
C ARG A 346 -7.91 6.94 -1.61
N ASP A 347 -6.94 6.44 -2.36
CA ASP A 347 -6.84 6.57 -3.82
C ASP A 347 -6.96 8.04 -4.30
N GLY A 348 -6.33 8.95 -3.54
CA GLY A 348 -6.28 10.38 -3.84
C GLY A 348 -7.48 11.20 -3.38
N VAL A 349 -8.43 10.61 -2.63
CA VAL A 349 -9.60 11.31 -2.08
C VAL A 349 -9.82 10.97 -0.61
N LEU A 350 -10.73 11.69 0.04
CA LEU A 350 -11.23 11.40 1.38
C LEU A 350 -12.57 10.67 1.27
N VAL A 351 -12.56 9.35 1.47
CA VAL A 351 -13.76 8.52 1.57
C VAL A 351 -14.47 8.87 2.88
N SER A 352 -15.75 9.22 2.80
CA SER A 352 -16.39 10.02 3.85
C SER A 352 -17.70 9.41 4.36
N TRP A 353 -17.91 9.54 5.67
CA TRP A 353 -19.14 9.15 6.35
C TRP A 353 -19.59 10.24 7.33
N ALA A 354 -20.86 10.62 7.26
CA ALA A 354 -21.52 11.42 8.29
C ALA A 354 -21.96 10.50 9.46
N VAL A 355 -21.41 10.72 10.65
CA VAL A 355 -21.63 9.91 11.85
C VAL A 355 -22.32 10.77 12.93
N PRO A 356 -23.65 10.67 13.11
CA PRO A 356 -24.40 11.57 14.01
C PRO A 356 -23.94 11.56 15.47
N LYS A 357 -23.40 10.43 15.95
CA LYS A 357 -22.94 10.26 17.33
C LYS A 357 -21.41 10.11 17.43
N ASN A 358 -20.68 10.55 16.40
CA ASN A 358 -19.25 10.27 16.23
C ASN A 358 -18.92 8.76 16.18
N LEU A 359 -17.67 8.37 15.99
CA LEU A 359 -17.25 6.98 16.12
C LEU A 359 -17.45 6.48 17.57
N PRO A 360 -17.83 5.21 17.78
CA PRO A 360 -18.11 4.69 19.10
C PRO A 360 -16.84 4.61 19.97
N GLU A 361 -16.94 5.04 21.22
CA GLU A 361 -15.82 4.95 22.17
C GLU A 361 -15.66 3.55 22.78
N THR A 362 -16.67 2.69 22.69
CA THR A 362 -16.65 1.35 23.31
C THR A 362 -17.07 0.28 22.32
N THR A 363 -16.71 -0.98 22.61
CA THR A 363 -17.04 -2.12 21.75
C THR A 363 -18.48 -2.62 21.94
N SER A 364 -19.24 -2.06 22.87
CA SER A 364 -20.60 -2.51 23.20
C SER A 364 -21.69 -1.79 22.41
N VAL A 365 -21.34 -0.73 21.68
CA VAL A 365 -22.28 0.12 20.95
C VAL A 365 -21.82 0.27 19.50
N ASN A 366 -22.77 0.26 18.58
CA ASN A 366 -22.54 0.57 17.17
C ASN A 366 -23.19 1.92 16.87
N HIS A 367 -22.51 2.75 16.08
CA HIS A 367 -23.05 4.01 15.61
C HIS A 367 -23.39 3.92 14.11
N LEU A 368 -24.48 4.56 13.71
CA LEU A 368 -24.82 4.73 12.31
C LEU A 368 -23.78 5.66 11.65
N ALA A 369 -23.24 5.24 10.53
CA ALA A 369 -22.40 6.04 9.66
C ALA A 369 -23.07 6.09 8.28
N VAL A 370 -23.31 7.28 7.74
CA VAL A 370 -23.94 7.45 6.43
C VAL A 370 -22.87 7.85 5.43
N HIS A 371 -22.60 7.01 4.45
CA HIS A 371 -21.60 7.27 3.43
C HIS A 371 -22.01 8.46 2.56
N THR A 372 -21.13 9.44 2.44
CA THR A 372 -21.33 10.65 1.63
C THR A 372 -20.48 10.58 0.37
N GLU A 373 -20.45 11.65 -0.43
CA GLU A 373 -19.50 11.78 -1.53
C GLU A 373 -18.04 11.85 -1.04
N ASP A 374 -17.11 11.42 -1.88
CA ASP A 374 -15.68 11.55 -1.58
C ASP A 374 -15.26 13.02 -1.62
N HIS A 375 -14.38 13.44 -0.71
CA HIS A 375 -13.93 14.83 -0.59
C HIS A 375 -12.46 14.98 -1.06
N PRO A 376 -12.04 16.17 -1.49
CA PRO A 376 -10.64 16.40 -1.88
C PRO A 376 -9.69 16.31 -0.68
N LEU A 377 -8.42 15.96 -0.90
CA LEU A 377 -7.45 15.81 0.20
C LEU A 377 -7.22 17.12 0.95
N GLU A 378 -7.28 18.26 0.27
CA GLU A 378 -7.19 19.59 0.86
C GLU A 378 -8.32 19.87 1.87
N TYR A 379 -9.43 19.14 1.78
CA TYR A 379 -10.53 19.23 2.73
C TYR A 379 -10.16 18.69 4.12
N ALA A 380 -9.11 17.87 4.25
CA ALA A 380 -8.66 17.32 5.52
C ALA A 380 -8.25 18.41 6.52
N SER A 381 -7.72 19.53 6.01
CA SER A 381 -7.31 20.70 6.81
C SER A 381 -8.36 21.82 6.85
N PHE A 382 -9.55 21.62 6.28
CA PHE A 382 -10.56 22.66 6.20
C PHE A 382 -11.31 22.84 7.53
N GLU A 383 -11.35 24.08 8.01
CA GLU A 383 -12.24 24.57 9.07
C GLU A 383 -12.89 25.87 8.60
N GLY A 384 -14.19 26.05 8.87
CA GLY A 384 -14.88 27.24 8.38
C GLY A 384 -16.39 27.21 8.56
N ASN A 385 -17.05 28.25 8.06
CA ASN A 385 -18.51 28.34 8.07
C ASN A 385 -19.05 28.36 6.64
N ILE A 386 -19.69 27.26 6.24
CA ILE A 386 -20.31 27.09 4.92
C ILE A 386 -21.63 27.91 4.90
N PRO A 387 -21.83 28.83 3.93
CA PRO A 387 -22.99 29.71 3.91
C PRO A 387 -24.34 28.99 3.92
N LYS A 388 -25.33 29.64 4.56
CA LYS A 388 -26.70 29.11 4.64
C LYS A 388 -27.32 29.06 3.23
N GLY A 389 -27.79 27.87 2.82
CA GLY A 389 -28.38 27.65 1.51
C GLY A 389 -27.50 26.83 0.57
N GLU A 390 -26.18 26.81 0.83
CA GLU A 390 -25.24 25.93 0.15
C GLU A 390 -25.33 24.50 0.68
N TYR A 391 -24.86 23.53 -0.12
CA TYR A 391 -24.81 22.13 0.29
C TYR A 391 -23.87 21.98 1.50
N GLY A 392 -24.31 21.26 2.54
CA GLY A 392 -23.52 21.17 3.77
C GLY A 392 -23.43 22.47 4.57
N GLY A 393 -24.32 23.46 4.36
CA GLY A 393 -24.31 24.71 5.12
C GLY A 393 -24.30 24.52 6.64
N GLY A 394 -23.33 25.15 7.31
CA GLY A 394 -23.03 24.95 8.73
C GLY A 394 -21.58 25.29 9.09
N LYS A 395 -21.27 25.25 10.39
CA LYS A 395 -19.89 25.42 10.89
C LYS A 395 -19.18 24.06 10.92
N VAL A 396 -17.99 23.99 10.37
CA VAL A 396 -17.11 22.81 10.32
C VAL A 396 -15.86 23.09 11.13
N ILE A 397 -15.52 22.20 12.05
CA ILE A 397 -14.36 22.28 12.95
C ILE A 397 -13.65 20.92 12.95
N ILE A 398 -12.33 20.87 12.91
CA ILE A 398 -11.59 19.61 13.03
C ILE A 398 -11.68 19.16 14.49
N TRP A 399 -12.35 18.03 14.70
CA TRP A 399 -12.48 17.42 16.01
C TRP A 399 -11.25 16.57 16.33
N ASP A 400 -10.77 15.79 15.38
CA ASP A 400 -9.51 15.04 15.49
C ASP A 400 -8.93 14.76 14.10
N SER A 401 -7.62 14.49 14.04
CA SER A 401 -6.92 14.12 12.82
C SER A 401 -5.69 13.29 13.18
N GLY A 402 -5.21 12.48 12.25
CA GLY A 402 -4.04 11.66 12.46
C GLY A 402 -3.81 10.69 11.31
N THR A 403 -3.10 9.61 11.61
CA THR A 403 -2.83 8.55 10.62
C THR A 403 -3.65 7.29 10.88
N TYR A 404 -3.77 6.42 9.89
CA TYR A 404 -4.42 5.14 10.02
C TYR A 404 -3.73 4.06 9.19
N GLU A 405 -3.89 2.81 9.64
CA GLU A 405 -3.50 1.61 8.90
C GLU A 405 -4.76 0.91 8.38
N ALA A 406 -4.78 0.54 7.10
CA ALA A 406 -5.89 -0.18 6.50
C ALA A 406 -5.65 -1.70 6.56
N GLU A 407 -6.41 -2.43 7.38
CA GLU A 407 -6.42 -3.91 7.32
C GLU A 407 -7.28 -4.40 6.16
N LYS A 408 -8.37 -3.69 5.90
CA LYS A 408 -9.32 -4.01 4.84
C LYS A 408 -9.99 -2.73 4.39
N PHE A 409 -10.13 -2.55 3.09
CA PHE A 409 -10.77 -1.36 2.55
C PHE A 409 -11.54 -1.75 1.30
N ARG A 410 -12.85 -1.98 1.48
CA ARG A 410 -13.80 -2.18 0.39
C ARG A 410 -14.90 -1.15 0.54
N ASP A 411 -14.83 -0.11 -0.25
CA ASP A 411 -15.78 1.00 -0.31
C ASP A 411 -16.71 0.92 -1.54
N GLU A 412 -16.64 -0.18 -2.29
CA GLU A 412 -17.52 -0.47 -3.43
C GLU A 412 -19.00 -0.57 -3.01
N PRO A 413 -19.95 -0.20 -3.89
CA PRO A 413 -21.36 -0.40 -3.66
C PRO A 413 -21.68 -1.89 -3.50
N GLU A 414 -22.42 -2.24 -2.46
CA GLU A 414 -22.83 -3.61 -2.09
C GLU A 414 -21.72 -4.45 -1.44
N LYS A 415 -21.93 -4.81 -0.16
CA LYS A 415 -20.98 -5.56 0.70
C LYS A 415 -19.71 -4.79 1.06
N GLY A 416 -19.80 -3.46 1.10
CA GLY A 416 -18.74 -2.59 1.59
C GLY A 416 -18.31 -2.93 3.03
N GLU A 417 -17.01 -2.94 3.26
CA GLU A 417 -16.40 -3.26 4.55
C GLU A 417 -15.00 -2.63 4.65
N VAL A 418 -14.84 -1.73 5.60
CA VAL A 418 -13.59 -1.02 5.89
C VAL A 418 -13.18 -1.33 7.31
N ILE A 419 -11.95 -1.83 7.50
CA ILE A 419 -11.35 -2.10 8.80
C ILE A 419 -10.03 -1.35 8.87
N VAL A 420 -9.94 -0.44 9.84
CA VAL A 420 -8.80 0.47 10.01
C VAL A 420 -8.37 0.53 11.47
N ASN A 421 -7.09 0.81 11.68
CA ASN A 421 -6.53 1.15 12.97
C ASN A 421 -6.20 2.65 12.97
N LEU A 422 -6.83 3.43 13.83
CA LEU A 422 -6.69 4.90 13.87
C LEU A 422 -5.66 5.33 14.91
N HIS A 423 -4.87 6.34 14.56
CA HIS A 423 -3.85 6.97 15.40
C HIS A 423 -4.08 8.49 15.47
N GLY A 424 -5.09 8.91 16.24
CA GLY A 424 -5.42 10.31 16.47
C GLY A 424 -5.04 10.80 17.87
N SER A 425 -5.27 12.09 18.10
CA SER A 425 -5.04 12.74 19.39
C SER A 425 -6.20 12.53 20.37
N ARG A 426 -7.43 12.33 19.85
CA ARG A 426 -8.64 12.13 20.65
C ARG A 426 -9.25 10.74 20.45
N ILE A 427 -9.12 10.17 19.25
CA ILE A 427 -9.59 8.84 18.93
C ILE A 427 -8.43 7.97 18.46
N SER A 428 -8.38 6.75 18.99
CA SER A 428 -7.38 5.77 18.61
C SER A 428 -7.92 4.35 18.77
N GLY A 429 -7.41 3.43 17.96
CA GLY A 429 -7.72 2.00 18.04
C GLY A 429 -8.44 1.49 16.81
N ARG A 430 -8.92 0.25 16.90
CA ARG A 430 -9.39 -0.51 15.74
C ARG A 430 -10.89 -0.31 15.48
N TYR A 431 -11.25 0.08 14.27
CA TYR A 431 -12.62 0.36 13.85
C TYR A 431 -13.00 -0.43 12.60
N ALA A 432 -14.25 -0.91 12.57
CA ALA A 432 -14.87 -1.49 11.39
C ALA A 432 -16.08 -0.65 10.96
N LEU A 433 -16.14 -0.28 9.68
CA LEU A 433 -17.32 0.24 9.02
C LEU A 433 -17.88 -0.87 8.12
N ILE A 434 -19.12 -1.26 8.35
CA ILE A 434 -19.77 -2.36 7.63
C ILE A 434 -21.03 -1.80 6.94
N GLN A 435 -21.10 -1.92 5.63
CA GLN A 435 -22.28 -1.50 4.87
C GLN A 435 -23.45 -2.42 5.18
N THR A 436 -24.57 -1.82 5.58
CA THR A 436 -25.81 -2.56 5.85
C THR A 436 -26.77 -2.47 4.67
N LYS A 437 -26.99 -1.26 4.14
CA LYS A 437 -27.88 -1.03 3.00
C LYS A 437 -27.62 0.32 2.34
N GLY A 438 -27.35 0.32 1.03
CA GLY A 438 -27.17 1.57 0.27
C GLY A 438 -26.04 2.42 0.87
N ASP A 439 -26.38 3.65 1.26
CA ASP A 439 -25.46 4.58 1.93
C ASP A 439 -25.34 4.37 3.44
N GLN A 440 -26.07 3.43 4.03
CA GLN A 440 -26.05 3.16 5.47
C GLN A 440 -24.98 2.15 5.85
N TRP A 441 -24.15 2.54 6.81
CA TRP A 441 -23.07 1.75 7.38
C TRP A 441 -23.16 1.73 8.90
N LEU A 442 -22.58 0.71 9.52
CA LEU A 442 -22.38 0.63 10.96
C LEU A 442 -20.91 0.83 11.27
N ALA A 443 -20.60 1.85 12.07
CA ALA A 443 -19.31 2.01 12.70
C ALA A 443 -19.28 1.22 14.01
N HIS A 444 -18.30 0.33 14.14
CA HIS A 444 -18.09 -0.52 15.30
C HIS A 444 -16.64 -0.38 15.77
N ARG A 445 -16.44 -0.01 17.04
CA ARG A 445 -15.13 -0.11 17.66
C ARG A 445 -14.87 -1.59 17.94
N MET A 446 -13.88 -2.14 17.27
CA MET A 446 -13.46 -3.51 17.50
C MET A 446 -12.67 -3.57 18.81
N LYS A 447 -12.64 -4.75 19.44
CA LYS A 447 -11.60 -4.99 20.44
C LYS A 447 -10.26 -4.82 19.74
N ASP A 448 -9.40 -3.99 20.31
CA ASP A 448 -8.04 -3.83 19.83
C ASP A 448 -7.44 -5.22 19.67
N GLN A 449 -7.09 -5.60 18.44
CA GLN A 449 -6.09 -6.64 18.29
C GLN A 449 -4.82 -5.95 18.70
N ASN A 450 -4.42 -6.12 19.97
CA ASN A 450 -3.26 -5.49 20.60
C ASN A 450 -2.36 -4.80 19.57
N VAL A 451 -2.43 -3.47 19.50
CA VAL A 451 -1.37 -2.65 18.89
C VAL A 451 -0.08 -3.28 19.40
N PHE A 452 0.83 -3.64 18.48
CA PHE A 452 2.04 -4.32 18.87
C PHE A 452 2.86 -3.36 19.74
N ASP A 453 2.67 -3.45 21.03
CA ASP A 453 3.34 -2.62 22.02
C ASP A 453 4.65 -3.32 22.39
N PHE A 454 5.75 -2.78 21.89
CA PHE A 454 7.08 -3.29 22.19
C PHE A 454 7.37 -3.26 23.70
N ASP A 455 6.82 -2.29 24.44
CA ASP A 455 7.03 -2.20 25.89
C ASP A 455 6.26 -3.28 26.66
N ALA A 456 5.11 -3.73 26.13
CA ALA A 456 4.39 -4.87 26.68
C ALA A 456 4.99 -6.23 26.26
N LEU A 457 5.89 -6.26 25.29
CA LEU A 457 6.44 -7.51 24.77
C LEU A 457 7.43 -8.15 25.73
N THR A 458 7.30 -9.46 25.90
CA THR A 458 8.22 -10.29 26.70
C THR A 458 8.62 -11.54 25.90
N PRO A 459 9.87 -12.01 26.01
CA PRO A 459 10.31 -13.18 25.25
C PRO A 459 9.47 -14.43 25.53
N MET A 460 9.24 -15.22 24.48
CA MET A 460 8.74 -16.59 24.59
C MET A 460 9.82 -17.50 25.20
N PHE A 461 9.41 -18.48 26.01
CA PHE A 461 10.34 -19.37 26.71
C PHE A 461 10.25 -20.82 26.24
N ALA A 462 11.40 -21.45 26.06
CA ALA A 462 11.50 -22.89 25.78
C ALA A 462 11.23 -23.74 27.03
N THR A 463 10.56 -24.87 26.84
CA THR A 463 10.41 -25.94 27.83
C THR A 463 11.66 -26.80 27.86
N HIS A 464 12.10 -27.25 29.05
CA HIS A 464 13.19 -28.21 29.12
C HIS A 464 12.70 -29.59 28.67
N GLY A 465 13.42 -30.23 27.78
CA GLY A 465 13.07 -31.56 27.26
C GLY A 465 14.16 -32.08 26.32
N SER A 466 14.02 -33.33 25.89
CA SER A 466 14.99 -33.93 24.96
C SER A 466 14.62 -33.68 23.51
N VAL A 467 15.60 -33.32 22.69
CA VAL A 467 15.41 -33.16 21.24
C VAL A 467 15.73 -34.43 20.45
N ALA A 468 16.31 -35.46 21.07
CA ALA A 468 16.86 -36.64 20.40
C ALA A 468 15.85 -37.45 19.54
N ARG A 469 14.54 -37.31 19.77
CA ARG A 469 13.49 -37.99 18.99
C ARG A 469 12.79 -37.09 17.97
N LEU A 470 13.16 -35.81 17.92
CA LEU A 470 12.50 -34.82 17.07
C LEU A 470 13.01 -34.90 15.63
N LYS A 471 12.12 -34.64 14.68
CA LYS A 471 12.38 -34.79 13.24
C LYS A 471 12.37 -33.45 12.52
N LYS A 472 13.32 -33.25 11.60
CA LYS A 472 13.55 -31.99 10.87
C LYS A 472 12.36 -31.49 10.05
N GLY A 473 11.47 -32.40 9.65
CA GLY A 473 10.25 -32.06 8.91
C GLY A 473 9.21 -31.31 9.76
N GLN A 474 9.23 -31.50 11.08
CA GLN A 474 8.29 -30.87 12.02
C GLN A 474 8.96 -29.81 12.89
N TRP A 475 10.26 -29.97 13.14
CA TRP A 475 11.06 -29.12 14.02
C TRP A 475 12.21 -28.51 13.24
N ALA A 476 12.54 -27.27 13.57
CA ALA A 476 13.81 -26.68 13.20
C ALA A 476 14.68 -26.60 14.45
N PHE A 477 15.98 -26.77 14.27
CA PHE A 477 16.95 -26.87 15.34
C PHE A 477 17.89 -25.68 15.27
N GLU A 478 18.05 -24.99 16.38
CA GLU A 478 18.94 -23.84 16.52
C GLU A 478 19.96 -24.11 17.62
N GLY A 479 21.09 -23.41 17.58
CA GLY A 479 22.03 -23.40 18.69
C GLY A 479 21.39 -22.85 19.95
N LYS A 480 21.69 -23.47 21.09
CA LYS A 480 21.50 -22.84 22.39
C LYS A 480 22.80 -22.12 22.73
N TRP A 481 22.76 -20.80 22.72
CA TRP A 481 23.91 -19.95 23.02
C TRP A 481 23.86 -19.42 24.45
N ASP A 482 25.03 -19.22 25.02
CA ASP A 482 25.22 -18.64 26.34
C ASP A 482 25.43 -17.12 26.22
N GLY A 483 24.37 -16.35 26.48
CA GLY A 483 24.37 -14.89 26.36
C GLY A 483 23.28 -14.22 27.21
N TYR A 484 22.91 -13.00 26.81
CA TYR A 484 21.71 -12.33 27.32
C TYR A 484 20.62 -12.24 26.25
N ARG A 485 19.43 -12.72 26.60
CA ARG A 485 18.24 -12.62 25.76
C ARG A 485 17.81 -11.15 25.62
N LEU A 486 17.71 -10.67 24.37
CA LEU A 486 17.24 -9.33 24.03
C LEU A 486 16.10 -9.36 23.01
N LEU A 487 15.11 -8.51 23.24
CA LEU A 487 14.22 -8.02 22.21
C LEU A 487 14.79 -6.72 21.65
N VAL A 488 14.86 -6.62 20.34
CA VAL A 488 15.38 -5.45 19.62
C VAL A 488 14.23 -4.85 18.84
N ASP A 489 14.02 -3.55 19.02
CA ASP A 489 13.14 -2.71 18.22
C ASP A 489 14.05 -1.77 17.42
N ALA A 490 14.10 -2.00 16.11
CA ALA A 490 14.83 -1.19 15.15
C ALA A 490 13.81 -0.52 14.24
N ASP A 491 13.64 0.79 14.43
CA ASP A 491 12.61 1.59 13.78
C ASP A 491 13.26 2.74 13.00
N HIS A 492 13.40 2.55 11.70
CA HIS A 492 13.96 3.53 10.77
C HIS A 492 15.27 4.19 11.27
N GLY A 493 16.22 3.37 11.70
CA GLY A 493 17.50 3.84 12.24
C GLY A 493 17.53 4.03 13.75
N THR A 494 16.39 4.01 14.43
CA THR A 494 16.30 4.17 15.89
C THR A 494 16.35 2.82 16.59
N LEU A 495 17.22 2.68 17.60
CA LEU A 495 17.37 1.44 18.35
C LEU A 495 16.72 1.54 19.74
N ARG A 496 15.95 0.52 20.10
CA ARG A 496 15.51 0.25 21.48
C ARG A 496 15.73 -1.22 21.83
N LEU A 497 16.23 -1.48 23.03
CA LEU A 497 16.57 -2.82 23.50
C LEU A 497 15.85 -3.15 24.80
N ARG A 498 15.23 -4.32 24.90
CA ARG A 498 14.61 -4.82 26.13
C ARG A 498 15.18 -6.17 26.53
N SER A 499 15.57 -6.29 27.79
CA SER A 499 15.99 -7.55 28.39
C SER A 499 14.85 -8.55 28.51
N ARG A 500 15.21 -9.79 28.83
CA ARG A 500 14.25 -10.84 29.25
C ARG A 500 13.24 -10.42 30.31
N SER A 501 13.60 -9.53 31.23
CA SER A 501 12.71 -9.06 32.31
C SER A 501 11.98 -7.75 31.99
N GLY A 502 12.08 -7.25 30.75
CA GLY A 502 11.46 -6.00 30.30
C GLY A 502 12.23 -4.73 30.69
N ARG A 503 13.44 -4.85 31.25
CA ARG A 503 14.32 -3.71 31.52
C ARG A 503 14.90 -3.16 30.21
N ASP A 504 14.84 -1.85 30.01
CA ASP A 504 15.52 -1.14 28.92
C ASP A 504 17.04 -1.33 29.05
N MET A 505 17.66 -1.84 27.99
CA MET A 505 19.11 -2.08 27.88
C MET A 505 19.75 -1.27 26.76
N THR A 506 19.05 -0.31 26.17
CA THR A 506 19.50 0.45 24.98
C THR A 506 20.86 1.11 25.21
N LYS A 507 21.04 1.72 26.39
CA LYS A 507 22.30 2.39 26.77
C LYS A 507 23.46 1.44 27.08
N GLU A 508 23.19 0.16 27.31
CA GLU A 508 24.20 -0.84 27.70
C GLU A 508 24.90 -1.46 26.49
N TYR A 509 24.30 -1.36 25.31
CA TYR A 509 24.84 -1.92 24.06
C TYR A 509 24.84 -0.88 22.93
N PRO A 510 25.55 0.26 23.09
CA PRO A 510 25.61 1.31 22.06
C PRO A 510 26.16 0.79 20.72
N GLN A 511 27.00 -0.24 20.74
CA GLN A 511 27.54 -0.87 19.54
C GLN A 511 26.47 -1.52 18.65
N LEU A 512 25.28 -1.83 19.17
CA LEU A 512 24.17 -2.37 18.38
C LEU A 512 23.41 -1.28 17.59
N GLN A 513 23.77 0.00 17.74
CA GLN A 513 23.17 1.08 16.96
C GLN A 513 23.42 0.94 15.45
N SER A 514 24.55 0.33 15.05
CA SER A 514 24.82 0.05 13.63
C SER A 514 23.78 -0.89 13.03
N LEU A 515 23.25 -1.84 13.80
CA LEU A 515 22.19 -2.74 13.34
C LEU A 515 20.91 -1.96 12.98
N ALA A 516 20.49 -1.01 13.80
CA ALA A 516 19.31 -0.21 13.49
C ALA A 516 19.56 0.72 12.29
N ALA A 517 20.79 1.27 12.16
CA ALA A 517 21.16 2.14 11.04
C ALA A 517 21.17 1.39 9.70
N ASP A 518 21.62 0.14 9.69
CA ASP A 518 21.60 -0.71 8.50
C ASP A 518 20.16 -1.12 8.11
N LEU A 519 19.26 -1.20 9.09
CA LEU A 519 17.83 -1.46 8.89
C LEU A 519 16.99 -0.18 8.79
N ALA A 520 17.58 0.95 8.38
CA ALA A 520 16.91 2.26 8.39
C ALA A 520 15.71 2.38 7.44
N ASP A 521 15.61 1.53 6.42
CA ASP A 521 14.47 1.48 5.50
C ASP A 521 13.28 0.65 6.06
N HIS A 522 13.43 0.08 7.25
CA HIS A 522 12.48 -0.85 7.84
C HIS A 522 12.12 -0.49 9.30
N GLN A 523 10.97 -1.02 9.74
CA GLN A 523 10.61 -1.14 11.13
C GLN A 523 10.50 -2.61 11.51
N VAL A 524 11.39 -3.11 12.37
CA VAL A 524 11.44 -4.51 12.76
C VAL A 524 11.56 -4.72 14.26
N ILE A 525 10.93 -5.79 14.73
CA ILE A 525 11.10 -6.26 16.10
C ILE A 525 11.64 -7.68 16.07
N LEU A 526 12.84 -7.84 16.59
CA LEU A 526 13.63 -9.06 16.56
C LEU A 526 13.72 -9.66 17.97
N ASP A 527 13.81 -10.99 18.00
CA ASP A 527 14.14 -11.74 19.20
C ASP A 527 15.46 -12.48 18.96
N GLY A 528 16.41 -12.25 19.85
CA GLY A 528 17.79 -12.72 19.67
C GLY A 528 18.55 -12.86 20.97
N GLU A 529 19.78 -13.32 20.86
CA GLU A 529 20.71 -13.41 21.97
C GLU A 529 21.88 -12.46 21.71
N VAL A 530 22.19 -11.59 22.66
CA VAL A 530 23.47 -10.88 22.63
C VAL A 530 24.53 -11.78 23.24
N VAL A 531 25.62 -11.98 22.50
CA VAL A 531 26.70 -12.92 22.83
C VAL A 531 28.05 -12.21 22.86
N ALA A 532 28.94 -12.71 23.71
CA ALA A 532 30.35 -12.32 23.76
C ALA A 532 31.15 -13.51 23.26
N LEU A 533 32.01 -13.29 22.27
CA LEU A 533 32.75 -14.37 21.63
C LEU A 533 34.13 -14.52 22.28
N THR A 534 34.56 -15.76 22.46
CA THR A 534 35.96 -16.09 22.79
C THR A 534 36.87 -15.82 21.59
N SER A 535 38.19 -15.95 21.77
CA SER A 535 39.16 -15.88 20.66
C SER A 535 38.92 -16.95 19.57
N ALA A 536 38.21 -18.03 19.90
CA ALA A 536 37.81 -19.07 18.95
C ALA A 536 36.45 -18.80 18.28
N GLY A 537 35.82 -17.65 18.54
CA GLY A 537 34.52 -17.28 17.95
C GLY A 537 33.30 -17.96 18.58
N VAL A 538 33.47 -18.63 19.73
CA VAL A 538 32.38 -19.33 20.42
C VAL A 538 31.74 -18.42 21.47
N PRO A 539 30.41 -18.31 21.55
CA PRO A 539 29.72 -17.60 22.63
C PRO A 539 30.12 -18.12 24.01
N SER A 540 30.50 -17.20 24.91
CA SER A 540 30.91 -17.52 26.28
C SER A 540 30.21 -16.63 27.29
N PHE A 541 29.51 -17.26 28.25
CA PHE A 541 28.89 -16.54 29.35
C PHE A 541 29.93 -15.83 30.23
N ASN A 542 31.11 -16.44 30.39
CA ASN A 542 32.19 -15.88 31.19
C ASN A 542 32.70 -14.57 30.56
N GLU A 543 32.97 -14.58 29.25
CA GLU A 543 33.36 -13.38 28.50
C GLU A 543 32.26 -12.30 28.58
N MET A 544 31.00 -12.69 28.53
CA MET A 544 29.87 -11.76 28.66
C MET A 544 29.77 -11.12 30.05
N GLN A 545 30.01 -11.91 31.11
CA GLN A 545 29.95 -11.44 32.50
C GLN A 545 31.14 -10.54 32.85
N ASN A 546 32.32 -10.84 32.29
CA ASN A 546 33.56 -10.10 32.53
C ASN A 546 33.91 -9.11 31.40
N ARG A 547 32.92 -8.74 30.59
CA ARG A 547 33.14 -7.89 29.40
C ARG A 547 33.78 -6.55 29.75
N VAL A 548 34.76 -6.17 28.94
CA VAL A 548 35.39 -4.84 28.93
C VAL A 548 34.93 -4.08 27.69
N ARG A 549 35.25 -2.79 27.58
CA ARG A 549 34.83 -1.96 26.42
C ARG A 549 35.28 -2.52 25.06
N ALA A 550 36.40 -3.25 25.01
CA ALA A 550 36.94 -3.85 23.79
C ALA A 550 36.39 -5.26 23.48
N THR A 551 35.54 -5.84 24.35
CA THR A 551 34.97 -7.16 24.11
C THR A 551 34.07 -7.14 22.88
N ARG A 552 34.27 -8.09 21.95
CA ARG A 552 33.43 -8.21 20.75
C ARG A 552 32.07 -8.77 21.14
N ILE A 553 31.05 -7.93 20.97
CA ILE A 553 29.66 -8.23 21.27
C ILE A 553 28.87 -8.29 19.97
N GLU A 554 28.07 -9.34 19.80
CA GLU A 554 27.23 -9.55 18.63
C GLU A 554 25.78 -9.84 19.06
N PHE A 555 24.82 -9.45 18.23
CA PHE A 555 23.42 -9.83 18.38
C PHE A 555 23.07 -10.89 17.34
N TRP A 556 22.74 -12.09 17.82
CA TRP A 556 22.36 -13.21 16.98
C TRP A 556 20.83 -13.37 17.01
N ALA A 557 20.19 -12.96 15.92
CA ALA A 557 18.73 -13.01 15.80
C ALA A 557 18.26 -14.41 15.41
N PHE A 558 17.20 -14.88 16.07
CA PHE A 558 16.60 -16.18 15.76
C PHE A 558 15.08 -16.10 15.56
N ASP A 559 14.46 -14.94 15.72
CA ASP A 559 13.05 -14.74 15.41
C ASP A 559 12.73 -13.29 14.98
N LEU A 560 11.67 -13.16 14.17
CA LEU A 560 11.11 -11.90 13.69
C LEU A 560 9.65 -11.81 14.17
N LEU A 561 9.35 -10.75 14.94
CA LEU A 561 8.06 -10.58 15.63
C LEU A 561 7.20 -9.51 14.97
N TYR A 562 7.82 -8.55 14.30
CA TYR A 562 7.17 -7.46 13.57
C TYR A 562 8.04 -7.05 12.38
N LEU A 563 7.41 -6.71 11.25
CA LEU A 563 8.06 -6.18 10.04
C LEU A 563 7.09 -5.22 9.34
N ASP A 564 7.49 -3.96 9.17
CA ASP A 564 6.87 -2.91 8.34
C ASP A 564 5.34 -2.88 8.43
N GLY A 565 4.79 -2.45 9.57
CA GLY A 565 3.33 -2.38 9.77
C GLY A 565 2.69 -3.70 10.20
N ARG A 566 3.41 -4.84 10.16
CA ARG A 566 2.80 -6.17 10.32
C ARG A 566 3.34 -6.96 11.51
N SER A 567 2.45 -7.23 12.48
CA SER A 567 2.69 -8.21 13.54
C SER A 567 2.79 -9.63 12.97
N LEU A 568 3.85 -10.33 13.36
CA LEU A 568 4.10 -11.72 12.97
C LEU A 568 3.84 -12.71 14.11
N LEU A 569 3.40 -12.28 15.30
CA LEU A 569 3.23 -13.19 16.45
C LEU A 569 2.35 -14.43 16.15
N ARG A 570 1.34 -14.28 15.29
CA ARG A 570 0.44 -15.37 14.89
C ARG A 570 0.93 -16.18 13.69
N ALA A 571 1.95 -15.72 12.97
CA ALA A 571 2.50 -16.43 11.83
C ALA A 571 3.27 -17.67 12.29
N LYS A 572 3.35 -18.68 11.41
CA LYS A 572 4.11 -19.90 11.68
C LYS A 572 5.59 -19.57 11.76
N TYR A 573 6.31 -20.24 12.65
CA TYR A 573 7.75 -20.07 12.79
C TYR A 573 8.50 -20.30 11.47
N SER A 574 8.07 -21.23 10.61
CA SER A 574 8.64 -21.40 9.25
C SER A 574 8.61 -20.12 8.41
N ASP A 575 7.50 -19.38 8.48
CA ASP A 575 7.29 -18.19 7.65
C ASP A 575 8.08 -17.01 8.23
N ARG A 576 8.07 -16.86 9.56
CA ARG A 576 8.86 -15.85 10.27
C ARG A 576 10.36 -16.06 10.07
N ARG A 577 10.82 -17.31 10.12
CA ARG A 577 12.21 -17.67 9.88
C ARG A 577 12.65 -17.35 8.45
N LYS A 578 11.82 -17.65 7.45
CA LYS A 578 12.12 -17.31 6.05
C LYS A 578 12.23 -15.80 5.83
N LEU A 579 11.35 -15.01 6.44
CA LEU A 579 11.42 -13.55 6.40
C LEU A 579 12.68 -13.03 7.10
N LEU A 580 13.02 -13.58 8.27
CA LEU A 580 14.24 -13.24 9.01
C LEU A 580 15.51 -13.54 8.19
N GLU A 581 15.59 -14.70 7.54
CA GLU A 581 16.71 -15.06 6.65
C GLU A 581 16.80 -14.14 5.43
N THR A 582 15.66 -13.76 4.85
CA THR A 582 15.62 -12.79 3.75
C THR A 582 16.16 -11.43 4.20
N LEU A 583 15.74 -10.96 5.37
CA LEU A 583 16.23 -9.71 5.97
C LEU A 583 17.73 -9.78 6.23
N GLY A 584 18.22 -10.86 6.85
CA GLY A 584 19.64 -11.07 7.11
C GLY A 584 20.49 -11.18 5.84
N SER A 585 19.95 -11.71 4.74
CA SER A 585 20.68 -11.77 3.46
C SER A 585 20.84 -10.41 2.76
N ALA A 586 20.03 -9.43 3.15
CA ALA A 586 19.99 -8.08 2.58
C ALA A 586 20.58 -7.01 3.51
N SER A 587 21.13 -7.40 4.66
CA SER A 587 21.58 -6.52 5.75
C SER A 587 22.79 -7.12 6.48
N GLU A 588 23.37 -6.39 7.42
CA GLU A 588 24.40 -6.86 8.38
C GLU A 588 23.78 -7.63 9.56
N LEU A 589 22.46 -7.87 9.56
CA LEU A 589 21.79 -8.64 10.61
C LEU A 589 22.29 -10.08 10.65
N ILE A 590 22.91 -10.47 11.76
CA ILE A 590 23.39 -11.84 11.98
C ILE A 590 22.22 -12.76 12.32
N VAL A 591 21.92 -13.67 11.40
CA VAL A 591 20.92 -14.73 11.56
C VAL A 591 21.62 -16.09 11.50
N PRO A 592 21.95 -16.73 12.64
CA PRO A 592 22.63 -18.03 12.61
C PRO A 592 21.82 -19.09 11.88
N ASP A 593 22.50 -19.94 11.11
CA ASP A 593 21.87 -21.02 10.36
C ASP A 593 21.16 -22.03 11.26
N LEU A 594 20.12 -22.65 10.70
CA LEU A 594 19.48 -23.80 11.32
C LEU A 594 20.41 -25.01 11.25
N LEU A 595 20.47 -25.76 12.34
CA LEU A 595 21.26 -26.98 12.41
C LEU A 595 20.71 -28.05 11.45
N PRO A 596 21.57 -28.72 10.67
CA PRO A 596 21.15 -29.73 9.72
C PRO A 596 20.74 -31.03 10.44
N GLY A 597 19.97 -31.86 9.74
CA GLY A 597 19.58 -33.19 10.23
C GLY A 597 18.44 -33.20 11.25
N ASP A 598 18.21 -34.36 11.86
CA ASP A 598 17.23 -34.57 12.93
C ASP A 598 17.83 -34.18 14.30
N GLY A 599 17.05 -34.33 15.37
CA GLY A 599 17.49 -33.95 16.72
C GLY A 599 18.83 -34.51 17.21
N PRO A 600 19.18 -35.79 16.94
CA PRO A 600 20.50 -36.33 17.27
C PRO A 600 21.64 -35.63 16.52
N ASP A 601 21.46 -35.37 15.23
CA ASP A 601 22.46 -34.69 14.39
C ASP A 601 22.70 -33.26 14.89
N ALA A 602 21.62 -32.55 15.24
CA ALA A 602 21.70 -31.21 15.81
C ALA A 602 22.42 -31.19 17.17
N LEU A 603 22.17 -32.17 18.05
CA LEU A 603 22.88 -32.29 19.33
C LEU A 603 24.36 -32.55 19.12
N GLU A 604 24.71 -33.43 18.18
CA GLU A 604 26.10 -33.73 17.90
C GLU A 604 26.82 -32.52 17.32
N TYR A 605 26.20 -31.83 16.35
CA TYR A 605 26.73 -30.58 15.82
C TYR A 605 26.95 -29.56 16.93
N SER A 606 25.97 -29.35 17.80
CA SER A 606 26.09 -28.44 18.94
C SER A 606 27.28 -28.77 19.86
N ARG A 607 27.54 -30.06 20.12
CA ARG A 607 28.73 -30.49 20.88
C ARG A 607 30.03 -30.17 20.16
N THR A 608 30.11 -30.44 18.85
CA THR A 608 31.33 -30.14 18.08
C THR A 608 31.65 -28.65 18.02
N GLN A 609 30.63 -27.79 18.11
CA GLN A 609 30.80 -26.34 18.15
C GLN A 609 31.04 -25.79 19.56
N GLY A 610 31.02 -26.65 20.60
CA GLY A 610 31.16 -26.23 21.99
C GLY A 610 30.00 -25.37 22.49
N TRP A 611 28.81 -25.48 21.89
CA TRP A 611 27.63 -24.71 22.29
C TRP A 611 26.96 -25.30 23.52
N GLU A 612 26.16 -24.49 24.24
CA GLU A 612 25.44 -24.91 25.45
C GLU A 612 24.42 -26.02 25.18
N GLY A 613 23.96 -26.17 23.93
CA GLY A 613 22.99 -27.18 23.53
C GLY A 613 22.22 -26.80 22.28
N VAL A 614 20.97 -27.26 22.21
CA VAL A 614 20.06 -27.07 21.07
C VAL A 614 18.72 -26.53 21.56
N VAL A 615 18.13 -25.62 20.79
CA VAL A 615 16.73 -25.23 20.92
C VAL A 615 15.98 -25.73 19.68
N ALA A 616 15.06 -26.68 19.87
CA ALA A 616 14.15 -27.13 18.83
C ALA A 616 12.87 -26.28 18.85
N LYS A 617 12.48 -25.72 17.70
CA LYS A 617 11.25 -24.95 17.52
C LYS A 617 10.33 -25.65 16.52
N LYS A 618 9.07 -25.85 16.87
CA LYS A 618 8.09 -26.49 15.98
C LYS A 618 7.79 -25.56 14.81
N ARG A 619 7.92 -26.05 13.57
CA ARG A 619 7.83 -25.24 12.34
C ARG A 619 6.49 -24.52 12.18
N ASP A 620 5.40 -25.16 12.60
CA ASP A 620 4.03 -24.63 12.50
C ASP A 620 3.58 -23.80 13.73
N SER A 621 4.47 -23.54 14.69
CA SER A 621 4.11 -22.82 15.91
C SER A 621 4.07 -21.30 15.75
N SER A 622 3.16 -20.65 16.46
CA SER A 622 3.12 -19.20 16.64
C SER A 622 4.01 -18.75 17.79
N TYR A 623 4.35 -17.46 17.83
CA TYR A 623 5.06 -16.85 18.96
C TYR A 623 4.08 -16.51 20.09
N GLN A 624 4.45 -16.83 21.31
CA GLN A 624 3.62 -16.62 22.49
C GLN A 624 4.40 -15.79 23.52
N PRO A 625 4.28 -14.44 23.48
CA PRO A 625 5.03 -13.56 24.36
C PRO A 625 4.82 -13.93 25.84
N GLY A 626 5.91 -13.97 26.60
CA GLY A 626 5.93 -14.27 28.03
C GLY A 626 5.58 -15.70 28.42
N ARG A 627 5.15 -16.56 27.47
CA ARG A 627 4.73 -17.93 27.77
C ARG A 627 5.88 -18.91 27.60
N ARG A 628 5.95 -19.87 28.53
CA ARG A 628 6.71 -21.10 28.32
C ARG A 628 5.87 -22.07 27.49
N SER A 629 6.39 -22.50 26.35
CA SER A 629 5.64 -23.34 25.41
C SER A 629 6.36 -24.67 25.15
N ALA A 630 5.60 -25.74 24.97
CA ALA A 630 6.11 -27.02 24.52
C ALA A 630 6.52 -27.01 23.04
N SER A 631 6.11 -25.98 22.29
CA SER A 631 6.53 -25.78 20.89
C SER A 631 8.00 -25.36 20.75
N TRP A 632 8.64 -24.95 21.85
CA TRP A 632 10.07 -24.66 21.92
C TRP A 632 10.67 -25.57 22.98
N ILE A 633 11.60 -26.45 22.61
CA ILE A 633 12.24 -27.41 23.50
C ILE A 633 13.72 -27.08 23.56
N LYS A 634 14.24 -26.86 24.76
CA LYS A 634 15.68 -26.69 25.00
C LYS A 634 16.28 -27.95 25.60
N ASP A 635 17.32 -28.44 24.95
CA ASP A 635 18.13 -29.58 25.41
C ASP A 635 19.57 -29.09 25.54
N LYS A 636 20.12 -29.18 26.75
CA LYS A 636 21.48 -28.70 27.02
C LYS A 636 22.46 -29.84 26.76
N ASN A 637 23.62 -29.50 26.23
CA ASN A 637 24.78 -30.37 26.33
C ASN A 637 25.18 -30.45 27.80
N TRP A 638 25.36 -31.68 28.27
CA TRP A 638 25.80 -31.96 29.62
C TRP A 638 27.11 -32.71 29.54
N ASN A 639 28.11 -32.18 30.22
CA ASN A 639 29.32 -32.92 30.49
C ASN A 639 29.07 -33.85 31.69
N THR A 640 29.79 -34.96 31.73
CA THR A 640 29.83 -35.85 32.88
C THR A 640 31.19 -35.77 33.53
N GLN A 641 31.21 -35.91 34.85
CA GLN A 641 32.44 -35.98 35.61
C GLN A 641 32.24 -37.00 36.73
N GLU A 642 33.12 -37.99 36.79
CA GLU A 642 33.28 -38.83 37.96
C GLU A 642 33.85 -37.97 39.11
N VAL A 643 33.29 -38.11 40.31
CA VAL A 643 33.61 -37.30 41.48
C VAL A 643 33.63 -38.16 42.73
N VAL A 644 34.43 -37.78 43.71
CA VAL A 644 34.47 -38.42 45.03
C VAL A 644 33.66 -37.58 46.02
N ILE A 645 32.81 -38.24 46.81
CA ILE A 645 32.05 -37.58 47.88
C ILE A 645 32.97 -37.35 49.06
N GLY A 646 33.23 -36.09 49.41
CA GLY A 646 34.02 -35.71 50.60
C GLY A 646 33.19 -35.21 51.77
N GLY A 647 31.89 -35.01 51.59
CA GLY A 647 30.99 -34.61 52.67
C GLY A 647 29.57 -34.33 52.20
N TRP A 648 28.70 -33.99 53.13
CA TRP A 648 27.32 -33.61 52.83
C TRP A 648 26.81 -32.53 53.80
N ARG A 649 25.72 -31.86 53.42
CA ARG A 649 25.03 -30.86 54.24
C ARG A 649 23.57 -31.22 54.43
N VAL A 650 23.01 -30.86 55.58
CA VAL A 650 21.57 -30.98 55.85
C VAL A 650 20.80 -30.02 54.95
N GLY A 651 19.62 -30.43 54.48
CA GLY A 651 18.72 -29.59 53.69
C GLY A 651 18.00 -28.52 54.53
N GLU A 652 17.45 -27.51 53.86
CA GLU A 652 16.58 -26.51 54.49
C GLU A 652 15.11 -26.80 54.15
N GLY A 653 14.17 -26.29 54.97
CA GLY A 653 12.72 -26.45 54.74
C GLY A 653 12.25 -27.91 54.78
N GLY A 654 11.51 -28.35 53.75
CA GLY A 654 10.96 -29.72 53.65
C GLY A 654 11.99 -30.86 53.54
N ARG A 655 13.29 -30.54 53.50
CA ARG A 655 14.42 -31.50 53.52
C ARG A 655 15.29 -31.40 54.78
N SER A 656 14.78 -30.74 55.84
CA SER A 656 15.48 -30.53 57.11
C SER A 656 15.93 -31.80 57.83
N SER A 657 15.34 -32.95 57.51
CA SER A 657 15.70 -34.26 58.08
C SER A 657 16.67 -35.08 57.22
N GLY A 658 17.10 -34.59 56.05
CA GLY A 658 17.87 -35.35 55.05
C GLY A 658 19.07 -34.60 54.46
N ILE A 659 19.71 -35.22 53.46
CA ILE A 659 20.80 -34.60 52.70
C ILE A 659 20.22 -33.50 51.80
N GLY A 660 20.74 -32.29 51.95
CA GLY A 660 20.45 -31.14 51.09
C GLY A 660 21.43 -31.00 49.92
N ALA A 661 22.70 -31.29 50.15
CA ALA A 661 23.73 -31.30 49.12
C ALA A 661 24.92 -32.20 49.48
N LEU A 662 25.59 -32.75 48.47
CA LEU A 662 26.89 -33.40 48.59
C LEU A 662 28.01 -32.43 48.24
N LEU A 663 29.15 -32.56 48.92
CA LEU A 663 30.40 -31.88 48.60
C LEU A 663 31.28 -32.84 47.82
N LEU A 664 31.76 -32.38 46.67
CA LEU A 664 32.43 -33.21 45.68
C LEU A 664 33.87 -32.76 45.51
N GLY A 665 34.75 -33.72 45.26
CA GLY A 665 36.13 -33.43 44.88
C GLY A 665 36.70 -34.41 43.87
N ILE A 666 37.80 -34.01 43.25
CA ILE A 666 38.65 -34.88 42.43
C ILE A 666 39.92 -35.16 43.25
N PRO A 667 40.38 -36.41 43.34
CA PRO A 667 41.63 -36.73 44.03
C PRO A 667 42.84 -35.99 43.45
N GLY A 668 43.55 -35.28 44.32
CA GLY A 668 44.86 -34.71 44.07
C GLY A 668 45.94 -35.36 44.96
N PRO A 669 47.19 -34.87 44.90
CA PRO A 669 48.32 -35.45 45.64
C PRO A 669 48.13 -35.45 47.18
N ASP A 670 47.50 -34.42 47.71
CA ASP A 670 47.41 -34.14 49.16
C ASP A 670 45.98 -34.32 49.73
N GLY A 671 45.02 -34.74 48.91
CA GLY A 671 43.61 -34.84 49.28
C GLY A 671 42.67 -34.53 48.11
N LEU A 672 41.36 -34.40 48.39
CA LEU A 672 40.38 -34.04 47.38
C LEU A 672 40.46 -32.54 47.03
N GLU A 673 40.69 -32.22 45.76
CA GLU A 673 40.46 -30.88 45.24
C GLU A 673 38.96 -30.66 45.17
N PHE A 674 38.44 -29.69 45.94
CA PHE A 674 37.01 -29.40 45.94
C PHE A 674 36.57 -28.96 44.52
N VAL A 675 35.48 -29.53 44.01
CA VAL A 675 34.95 -29.15 42.68
C VAL A 675 33.54 -28.59 42.75
N GLY A 676 33.03 -28.37 43.96
CA GLY A 676 31.74 -27.75 44.21
C GLY A 676 30.76 -28.68 44.94
N ARG A 677 29.53 -28.21 45.05
CA ARG A 677 28.45 -28.91 45.74
C ARG A 677 27.30 -29.23 44.80
N VAL A 678 26.65 -30.37 45.02
CA VAL A 678 25.48 -30.78 44.23
C VAL A 678 24.28 -31.01 45.14
N GLY A 679 23.19 -30.29 44.89
CA GLY A 679 21.94 -30.38 45.67
C GLY A 679 20.70 -30.73 44.85
N THR A 680 20.89 -31.05 43.57
CA THR A 680 19.82 -31.34 42.60
C THR A 680 20.11 -32.65 41.87
N GLY A 681 19.08 -33.24 41.26
CA GLY A 681 19.21 -34.53 40.55
C GLY A 681 18.93 -35.77 41.39
N PHE A 682 18.54 -35.60 42.65
CA PHE A 682 18.21 -36.72 43.54
C PHE A 682 16.69 -36.98 43.60
N THR A 683 16.33 -38.25 43.70
CA THR A 683 15.02 -38.70 44.21
C THR A 683 15.05 -38.80 45.74
N ASP A 684 13.89 -38.72 46.40
CA ASP A 684 13.82 -38.83 47.87
C ASP A 684 14.34 -40.20 48.37
N ARG A 685 14.12 -41.26 47.58
CA ARG A 685 14.66 -42.60 47.86
C ARG A 685 16.19 -42.62 47.81
N GLU A 686 16.79 -41.95 46.82
CA GLU A 686 18.26 -41.85 46.71
C GLU A 686 18.86 -41.04 47.84
N LEU A 687 18.23 -39.93 48.25
CA LEU A 687 18.68 -39.15 49.41
C LEU A 687 18.65 -39.99 50.69
N ALA A 688 17.57 -40.75 50.90
CA ALA A 688 17.45 -41.65 52.05
C ALA A 688 18.51 -42.77 52.01
N ASN A 689 18.80 -43.32 50.83
CA ASN A 689 19.84 -44.34 50.66
C ASN A 689 21.24 -43.77 50.90
N LEU A 690 21.58 -42.64 50.27
CA LEU A 690 22.84 -41.93 50.46
C LEU A 690 23.09 -41.60 51.92
N LYS A 691 22.07 -41.15 52.67
CA LYS A 691 22.20 -40.88 54.11
C LYS A 691 22.60 -42.14 54.89
N LYS A 692 22.02 -43.30 54.57
CA LYS A 692 22.37 -44.58 55.20
C LYS A 692 23.77 -45.04 54.81
N THR A 693 24.17 -44.86 53.55
CA THR A 693 25.49 -45.26 53.04
C THR A 693 26.61 -44.35 53.58
N LEU A 694 26.33 -43.06 53.75
CA LEU A 694 27.32 -42.07 54.21
C LEU A 694 27.45 -42.02 55.73
N ALA A 695 26.41 -42.39 56.50
CA ALA A 695 26.45 -42.39 57.96
C ALA A 695 27.63 -43.18 58.58
N PRO A 696 27.97 -44.41 58.14
CA PRO A 696 29.11 -45.14 58.70
C PRO A 696 30.48 -44.59 58.26
N LEU A 697 30.51 -43.70 57.27
CA LEU A 697 31.74 -43.12 56.72
C LEU A 697 32.08 -41.77 57.35
N HIS A 698 31.41 -41.38 58.43
CA HIS A 698 31.65 -40.10 59.11
C HIS A 698 33.11 -39.97 59.57
N THR A 699 33.72 -38.81 59.34
CA THR A 699 35.05 -38.46 59.86
C THR A 699 35.07 -37.02 60.37
N ASP A 700 35.92 -36.75 61.36
CA ASP A 700 36.17 -35.41 61.89
C ASP A 700 37.22 -34.65 61.05
N GLU A 701 37.99 -35.35 60.23
CA GLU A 701 39.00 -34.77 59.35
C GLU A 701 38.42 -34.40 57.98
N SER A 702 38.77 -33.22 57.46
CA SER A 702 38.31 -32.82 56.13
C SER A 702 39.12 -33.56 55.05
N PRO A 703 38.48 -34.27 54.11
CA PRO A 703 39.20 -34.92 53.02
C PRO A 703 39.64 -33.94 51.92
N PHE A 704 39.32 -32.63 52.05
CA PHE A 704 39.59 -31.63 51.02
C PHE A 704 40.92 -30.91 51.23
N HIS A 705 41.72 -30.83 50.17
CA HIS A 705 42.96 -30.05 50.11
C HIS A 705 42.99 -29.17 48.85
N PRO A 706 43.16 -27.84 48.95
CA PRO A 706 43.25 -27.06 50.19
C PRO A 706 41.93 -27.06 50.98
N ALA A 707 42.01 -26.69 52.26
CA ALA A 707 40.85 -26.64 53.15
C ALA A 707 39.70 -25.79 52.57
N LEU A 708 38.47 -26.26 52.76
CA LEU A 708 37.28 -25.57 52.24
C LEU A 708 37.18 -24.14 52.79
N PRO A 709 36.79 -23.14 51.96
CA PRO A 709 36.49 -21.80 52.44
C PRO A 709 35.44 -21.83 53.57
N ARG A 710 35.56 -20.96 54.59
CA ARG A 710 34.68 -20.96 55.79
C ARG A 710 33.18 -21.06 55.48
N ARG A 711 32.74 -20.41 54.40
CA ARG A 711 31.34 -20.45 53.94
C ARG A 711 30.91 -21.83 53.44
N GLU A 712 31.81 -22.54 52.76
CA GLU A 712 31.61 -23.90 52.23
C GLU A 712 31.92 -25.01 53.27
N ALA A 713 32.64 -24.71 54.34
CA ALA A 713 32.83 -25.64 55.47
C ALA A 713 31.66 -25.64 56.48
N ARG A 714 30.93 -24.53 56.63
CA ARG A 714 29.88 -24.38 57.65
C ARG A 714 28.74 -25.40 57.49
N GLY A 715 28.50 -26.20 58.53
CA GLY A 715 27.39 -27.17 58.56
C GLY A 715 27.59 -28.40 57.67
N VAL A 716 28.83 -28.68 57.29
CA VAL A 716 29.22 -29.90 56.55
C VAL A 716 29.47 -31.03 57.54
N THR A 717 28.97 -32.21 57.21
CA THR A 717 29.39 -33.48 57.78
C THR A 717 30.38 -34.13 56.81
N PHE A 718 31.64 -34.24 57.21
CA PHE A 718 32.68 -34.87 56.38
C PHE A 718 32.53 -36.39 56.38
N VAL A 719 32.96 -37.00 55.28
CA VAL A 719 32.99 -38.45 55.13
C VAL A 719 34.32 -38.90 54.55
N GLU A 720 34.70 -40.13 54.83
CA GLU A 720 35.85 -40.76 54.18
C GLU A 720 35.66 -40.74 52.64
N PRO A 721 36.69 -40.34 51.86
CA PRO A 721 36.57 -40.12 50.42
C PRO A 721 36.64 -41.44 49.63
N VAL A 722 35.78 -42.39 49.97
CA VAL A 722 35.77 -43.76 49.42
C VAL A 722 34.68 -44.01 48.38
N LEU A 723 33.68 -43.12 48.30
CA LEU A 723 32.55 -43.28 47.39
C LEU A 723 32.70 -42.41 46.15
N VAL A 724 32.71 -43.06 44.98
CA VAL A 724 32.63 -42.41 43.68
C VAL A 724 31.18 -42.27 43.26
N GLY A 725 30.84 -41.11 42.73
CA GLY A 725 29.61 -40.91 41.97
C GLY A 725 29.87 -40.13 40.71
N GLU A 726 28.81 -39.90 39.98
CA GLU A 726 28.85 -39.17 38.72
C GLU A 726 27.90 -37.98 38.81
N VAL A 727 28.38 -36.84 38.32
CA VAL A 727 27.57 -35.66 38.13
C VAL A 727 27.53 -35.29 36.67
N ARG A 728 26.40 -34.76 36.25
CA ARG A 728 26.35 -33.94 35.04
C ARG A 728 26.57 -32.48 35.41
N TYR A 729 27.26 -31.74 34.56
CA TYR A 729 27.53 -30.31 34.76
C TYR A 729 27.56 -29.59 33.41
N SER A 730 27.46 -28.25 33.45
CA SER A 730 27.50 -27.44 32.22
C SER A 730 28.94 -27.20 31.77
N GLU A 731 29.76 -26.60 32.63
CA GLU A 731 31.14 -26.20 32.33
C GLU A 731 32.00 -26.15 33.59
N TRP A 732 33.32 -26.14 33.40
CA TRP A 732 34.28 -25.83 34.45
C TRP A 732 34.45 -24.32 34.60
N THR A 733 34.38 -23.81 35.82
CA THR A 733 34.75 -22.42 36.11
C THR A 733 36.28 -22.25 36.09
N PRO A 734 36.81 -21.01 35.93
CA PRO A 734 38.25 -20.75 36.07
C PRO A 734 38.85 -21.24 37.40
N ASP A 735 38.07 -21.19 38.48
CA ASP A 735 38.46 -21.68 39.81
C ASP A 735 38.29 -23.21 40.00
N ASN A 736 38.26 -24.00 38.92
CA ASN A 736 38.08 -25.45 38.91
C ASN A 736 36.83 -25.94 39.68
N ARG A 737 35.68 -25.31 39.46
CA ARG A 737 34.38 -25.77 40.00
C ARG A 737 33.45 -26.22 38.88
N LEU A 738 32.58 -27.17 39.19
CA LEU A 738 31.51 -27.62 38.31
C LEU A 738 30.32 -26.65 38.39
N ARG A 739 29.96 -26.04 37.25
CA ARG A 739 28.80 -25.15 37.16
C ARG A 739 27.52 -25.92 36.83
N GLN A 740 26.40 -25.53 37.45
CA GLN A 740 25.07 -26.14 37.24
C GLN A 740 25.05 -27.68 37.41
N SER A 741 25.84 -28.21 38.36
CA SER A 741 25.93 -29.66 38.58
C SER A 741 24.61 -30.26 39.06
N SER A 742 24.30 -31.47 38.58
CA SER A 742 23.18 -32.31 39.01
C SER A 742 23.68 -33.73 39.19
N TRP A 743 23.27 -34.38 40.27
CA TRP A 743 23.65 -35.76 40.57
C TRP A 743 23.09 -36.72 39.54
N ARG A 744 23.89 -37.71 39.12
CA ARG A 744 23.45 -38.82 38.26
C ARG A 744 23.36 -40.14 39.00
N GLY A 745 24.20 -40.36 40.01
CA GLY A 745 24.20 -41.61 40.76
C GLY A 745 25.55 -41.94 41.38
N LEU A 746 25.57 -42.96 42.25
CA LEU A 746 26.81 -43.59 42.69
C LEU A 746 27.38 -44.49 41.59
N ARG A 747 28.69 -44.61 41.54
CA ARG A 747 29.45 -45.49 40.63
C ARG A 747 30.22 -46.53 41.46
N PRO A 748 29.53 -47.55 41.99
CA PRO A 748 30.15 -48.56 42.85
C PRO A 748 31.21 -49.41 42.11
N ASP A 749 31.22 -49.35 40.78
CA ASP A 749 32.19 -49.95 39.88
C ASP A 749 33.54 -49.20 39.84
N LYS A 750 33.61 -47.97 40.36
CA LYS A 750 34.81 -47.12 40.32
C LYS A 750 35.45 -46.97 41.70
N LYS A 751 36.78 -46.84 41.70
CA LYS A 751 37.58 -46.52 42.88
C LYS A 751 37.97 -45.04 42.86
N PRO A 752 38.06 -44.36 44.01
CA PRO A 752 38.50 -42.95 44.07
C PRO A 752 39.79 -42.70 43.30
N SER A 753 40.80 -43.56 43.41
CA SER A 753 42.08 -43.39 42.72
C SER A 753 42.02 -43.38 41.18
N GLY A 754 40.89 -43.82 40.59
CA GLY A 754 40.66 -43.77 39.15
C GLY A 754 39.90 -42.53 38.67
N VAL A 755 39.48 -41.66 39.60
CA VAL A 755 38.76 -40.42 39.29
C VAL A 755 39.77 -39.34 38.92
N VAL A 756 39.68 -38.87 37.68
CA VAL A 756 40.50 -37.76 37.14
C VAL A 756 39.57 -36.74 36.48
N ARG A 757 40.05 -35.52 36.27
CA ARG A 757 39.30 -34.52 35.49
C ARG A 757 39.19 -34.98 34.04
N GLU A 758 37.96 -35.14 33.58
CA GLU A 758 37.60 -35.60 32.22
C GLU A 758 37.63 -34.48 31.19
#